data_AF-A0A444YZK2-F1
#
_entry.id   AF-A0A444YZK2-F1
#
_cell.length_a   1.000
_cell.length_b   1.000
_cell.length_c   1.000
_cell.angle_alpha   90.00
_cell.angle_beta   90.00
_cell.angle_gamma   90.00
#
_symmetry.space_group_name_H-M   'P 1'
#
loop_
_entity.id
_entity.type
_entity.pdbx_description
1 polymer ?
#
loop_
_entity_poly.entity_id
_entity_poly.type
_entity_poly.pdbx_seq_one_letter_code
_entity_poly.pdbx_strand_id
1 'polypeptide(L)'
;MPMFRARKWILDHGGLMAVPSWEKMYIQQALGSQMWDTAFAVQAIIACNMNEEYGHVLKKAHDFIKASQIRENPKGDFKAMHRHICKGSWAFSIRDNGLQVSDTTGEAFRKKRFPKYDEAEICREYQFRVGLEFKTLSQFKEAIKEHALLNGRDVRYKKNDKLRCRVVCKGQKGKCKWICFASKARRKAREEVHGRAILQYAKLRDYCAEILRANPGSKLSIVRLDLIATRSMEWQARWAGELKFEVHHKNRIIMERFVVDLLAGTCSCRFWGLIGMPCPHACSAIFENGDNPEEYCSNYYSPAAYLATYEKPIAPNNGENMWPKVNCDTIIPPVFRVKPGRPRMVRIREPDENRSQTKYRRTDTSVTCSNCDQYGHNRRHCPNPIVSGGKDLISANNFIGRQHWEFDPNAGTPQERAEVERLRQEFTKNRFSIKQSSDLLMRMQLTKENQCGAIPEAVKVGEEEKITQEALLTTMRRALTFFSSIQAHDGHWPADFSGPLFFIQPLIMALYITGSLEEVIGPEHKKEIIRYLYNHQNEDGGWGFHIEGHSTMFGSGLSYIALRILGEELEDHEDMPMAKARKWILDHGGLVAIPSWGKFWVSVLGVYEWSGCNPFPPELWLQPKLSPFNPGKIMSYCRMLYMSISYVYGKRFVGSITGLIKSLRKEMYNQPYDQINWNKARNTIAKEDLYYPHPLIQDVLWGFLYHIGEPLLNRWPFSMLRQKSLQITMNHIRYEDEISNYLCIGVVEKVLSLIACWIEDPNSEAYKLHLARIPDYFWVAEDGLKIVVSIIFFIILCNFQSKLSSIYIPHTFYKFKYLLLIRRVILYKSEKIIYMLYNQMWDVAFGIEAILACDLNEEFGPTLRKAYDFLKASQVLENPYGDFMAMHRHISKGAWTFSIHDQALQVSDSTGEGLKLSILLSRMPIEIVGDKVETQRLYDAVNVILSIQSSNGGFPAWEPQRGYQWLEKFNPTEFFESVIVEMEYGCWSICYTYGTWFAVEGLKACGRNYHNSPSLRKACEFLLSKQLPNGGWGESYLSSQNKVYTNLEGNRANLIQTSWALLSLIGAGQGEIDATPIHKGIKLIINSQMEDGDFPQPDATGVFFRNCVINYASHRNIFPIWALGEYRRRVLHA
;
A
#
# COMPACT_ATOMS: atom_id res chain seq x y z
N MET A 1 -41.54 64.55 -27.64
CA MET A 1 -40.85 64.26 -28.92
C MET A 1 -40.06 62.95 -28.75
N PRO A 2 -39.81 62.17 -29.82
CA PRO A 2 -40.51 60.89 -30.05
C PRO A 2 -39.61 59.65 -29.88
N MET A 3 -40.07 58.38 -29.90
CA MET A 3 -41.39 57.72 -30.01
C MET A 3 -41.25 56.36 -29.23
N PHE A 4 -42.17 55.87 -28.38
CA PHE A 4 -43.47 55.21 -28.66
C PHE A 4 -43.35 54.06 -29.69
N ARG A 5 -43.88 52.83 -29.52
CA ARG A 5 -44.96 52.22 -28.69
C ARG A 5 -44.63 50.71 -28.45
N ALA A 6 -45.22 49.93 -27.53
CA ALA A 6 -46.25 50.20 -26.52
C ALA A 6 -46.09 49.29 -25.26
N ARG A 7 -46.51 49.78 -24.10
CA ARG A 7 -46.98 48.98 -22.94
C ARG A 7 -48.48 49.26 -22.76
N LYS A 8 -49.34 48.23 -22.70
CA LYS A 8 -50.60 48.25 -21.92
C LYS A 8 -51.30 46.87 -21.92
N TRP A 9 -51.22 46.10 -20.82
CA TRP A 9 -52.35 45.36 -20.21
C TRP A 9 -51.95 44.68 -18.89
N ILE A 10 -51.75 45.48 -17.83
CA ILE A 10 -51.86 44.99 -16.44
C ILE A 10 -52.73 46.02 -15.71
N LEU A 11 -54.03 45.75 -15.70
CA LEU A 11 -55.06 46.27 -14.81
C LEU A 11 -56.36 45.61 -15.28
N ASP A 12 -56.90 44.72 -14.45
CA ASP A 12 -58.31 44.36 -14.23
C ASP A 12 -58.40 42.92 -13.70
N HIS A 13 -59.37 42.66 -12.82
CA HIS A 13 -59.68 41.36 -12.18
C HIS A 13 -58.63 40.81 -11.18
N GLY A 14 -58.70 41.29 -9.93
CA GLY A 14 -58.16 40.56 -8.78
C GLY A 14 -59.20 39.61 -8.17
N GLY A 15 -58.74 38.55 -7.50
CA GLY A 15 -59.59 37.60 -6.76
C GLY A 15 -58.73 36.53 -6.08
N LEU A 16 -58.94 36.28 -4.77
CA LEU A 16 -58.05 35.41 -3.99
C LEU A 16 -58.44 33.92 -4.09
N MET A 17 -57.45 33.06 -4.40
CA MET A 17 -57.19 31.81 -3.66
C MET A 17 -55.87 31.14 -4.09
N ALA A 18 -55.26 30.41 -3.15
CA ALA A 18 -54.03 29.58 -3.29
C ALA A 18 -52.70 30.30 -3.59
N VAL A 19 -51.61 29.78 -3.01
CA VAL A 19 -50.26 30.36 -2.98
C VAL A 19 -49.23 29.22 -2.85
N PRO A 20 -48.08 29.21 -3.54
CA PRO A 20 -47.77 29.74 -4.87
C PRO A 20 -47.06 28.69 -5.77
N SER A 21 -46.87 28.97 -7.07
CA SER A 21 -46.12 28.09 -7.98
C SER A 21 -45.11 28.82 -8.88
N TRP A 22 -43.85 28.86 -8.42
CA TRP A 22 -42.66 29.34 -9.16
C TRP A 22 -42.71 30.84 -9.52
N GLU A 23 -41.66 31.59 -9.87
CA GLU A 23 -40.26 31.40 -10.31
C GLU A 23 -39.36 32.50 -9.65
N LYS A 24 -38.01 32.54 -9.69
CA LYS A 24 -36.89 31.65 -10.05
C LYS A 24 -35.64 32.27 -9.39
N MET A 25 -34.68 31.47 -8.93
CA MET A 25 -33.31 31.95 -8.67
C MET A 25 -32.31 31.03 -9.40
N TYR A 26 -31.47 31.61 -10.27
CA TYR A 26 -30.62 30.84 -11.18
C TYR A 26 -29.41 30.23 -10.44
N ILE A 27 -29.52 28.96 -10.07
CA ILE A 27 -28.35 28.12 -9.79
C ILE A 27 -27.79 27.68 -11.15
N GLN A 28 -26.58 28.13 -11.48
CA GLN A 28 -25.87 27.71 -12.69
C GLN A 28 -25.31 26.30 -12.49
N GLN A 29 -26.14 25.28 -12.71
CA GLN A 29 -25.74 23.87 -12.64
C GLN A 29 -24.62 23.57 -13.63
N ALA A 30 -23.56 22.90 -13.17
CA ALA A 30 -22.61 22.26 -14.06
C ALA A 30 -23.29 21.09 -14.80
N LEU A 31 -22.95 20.88 -16.07
CA LEU A 31 -23.49 19.81 -16.92
C LEU A 31 -22.82 18.46 -16.59
N GLY A 32 -23.16 17.90 -15.42
CA GLY A 32 -22.71 16.59 -14.95
C GLY A 32 -23.49 15.41 -15.58
N SER A 33 -23.32 14.22 -15.01
CA SER A 33 -23.82 12.93 -15.49
C SER A 33 -25.33 12.67 -15.27
N GLN A 34 -26.18 13.71 -15.23
CA GLN A 34 -27.54 13.60 -14.68
C GLN A 34 -28.43 12.52 -15.31
N MET A 35 -28.29 12.25 -16.62
CA MET A 35 -29.04 11.20 -17.30
C MET A 35 -28.54 9.79 -16.97
N TRP A 36 -27.22 9.66 -16.90
CA TRP A 36 -26.50 8.43 -16.58
C TRP A 36 -26.77 7.99 -15.13
N ASP A 37 -26.65 8.93 -14.19
CA ASP A 37 -26.85 8.68 -12.77
C ASP A 37 -28.33 8.36 -12.45
N THR A 38 -29.27 9.07 -13.09
CA THR A 38 -30.70 8.77 -12.95
C THR A 38 -31.04 7.37 -13.50
N ALA A 39 -30.43 6.96 -14.62
CA ALA A 39 -30.63 5.63 -15.18
C ALA A 39 -30.10 4.52 -14.25
N PHE A 40 -28.94 4.72 -13.61
CA PHE A 40 -28.42 3.74 -12.64
C PHE A 40 -29.17 3.73 -11.31
N ALA A 41 -29.58 4.88 -10.78
CA ALA A 41 -30.42 4.94 -9.57
C ALA A 41 -31.76 4.20 -9.78
N VAL A 42 -32.38 4.35 -10.96
CA VAL A 42 -33.57 3.58 -11.35
C VAL A 42 -33.27 2.08 -11.45
N GLN A 43 -32.15 1.67 -12.07
CA GLN A 43 -31.76 0.26 -12.13
C GLN A 43 -31.54 -0.33 -10.71
N ALA A 44 -30.89 0.39 -9.80
CA ALA A 44 -30.64 -0.05 -8.43
C ALA A 44 -31.93 -0.22 -7.61
N ILE A 45 -32.82 0.78 -7.58
CA ILE A 45 -34.09 0.72 -6.84
C ILE A 45 -34.98 -0.42 -7.37
N ILE A 46 -35.01 -0.64 -8.69
CA ILE A 46 -35.74 -1.77 -9.31
C ILE A 46 -35.11 -3.12 -8.95
N ALA A 47 -33.77 -3.21 -8.86
CA ALA A 47 -33.04 -4.43 -8.50
C ALA A 47 -33.25 -4.82 -7.03
N CYS A 48 -33.29 -3.85 -6.11
CA CYS A 48 -33.68 -4.05 -4.71
C CYS A 48 -35.19 -4.38 -4.53
N ASN A 49 -35.95 -4.45 -5.61
CA ASN A 49 -37.37 -4.77 -5.68
C ASN A 49 -38.33 -3.79 -4.94
N MET A 50 -37.86 -2.65 -4.45
CA MET A 50 -38.63 -1.62 -3.71
C MET A 50 -39.54 -0.77 -4.63
N ASN A 51 -40.17 -1.42 -5.62
CA ASN A 51 -40.87 -0.81 -6.75
C ASN A 51 -42.16 -0.09 -6.36
N GLU A 52 -42.84 -0.53 -5.29
CA GLU A 52 -44.13 0.03 -4.86
C GLU A 52 -43.91 1.26 -3.97
N GLU A 53 -43.04 1.13 -2.96
CA GLU A 53 -42.64 2.20 -2.04
C GLU A 53 -42.07 3.43 -2.76
N TYR A 54 -41.05 3.23 -3.61
CA TYR A 54 -40.47 4.30 -4.42
C TYR A 54 -41.13 4.49 -5.79
N GLY A 55 -42.32 3.89 -6.02
CA GLY A 55 -43.02 3.97 -7.32
C GLY A 55 -43.27 5.40 -7.80
N HIS A 56 -43.48 6.34 -6.86
CA HIS A 56 -43.65 7.76 -7.16
C HIS A 56 -42.33 8.46 -7.56
N VAL A 57 -41.18 8.00 -7.06
CA VAL A 57 -39.84 8.48 -7.41
C VAL A 57 -39.42 7.89 -8.76
N LEU A 58 -39.61 6.58 -8.95
CA LEU A 58 -39.37 5.87 -10.22
C LEU A 58 -40.16 6.51 -11.38
N LYS A 59 -41.40 6.96 -11.12
CA LYS A 59 -42.20 7.72 -12.09
C LYS A 59 -41.57 9.07 -12.43
N LYS A 60 -41.16 9.88 -11.43
CA LYS A 60 -40.46 11.15 -11.66
C LYS A 60 -39.17 10.97 -12.47
N ALA A 61 -38.38 9.94 -12.15
CA ALA A 61 -37.13 9.61 -12.85
C ALA A 61 -37.38 9.18 -14.31
N HIS A 62 -38.36 8.30 -14.55
CA HIS A 62 -38.81 7.94 -15.90
C HIS A 62 -39.25 9.16 -16.72
N ASP A 63 -40.04 10.06 -16.12
CA ASP A 63 -40.54 11.24 -16.81
C ASP A 63 -39.42 12.27 -17.09
N PHE A 64 -38.40 12.38 -16.22
CA PHE A 64 -37.18 13.15 -16.47
C PHE A 64 -36.31 12.56 -17.61
N ILE A 65 -36.11 11.23 -17.62
CA ILE A 65 -35.42 10.54 -18.72
C ILE A 65 -36.16 10.83 -20.05
N LYS A 66 -37.48 10.65 -20.07
CA LYS A 66 -38.33 10.89 -21.25
C LYS A 66 -38.41 12.38 -21.70
N ALA A 67 -38.29 13.32 -20.77
CA ALA A 67 -38.17 14.75 -21.10
C ALA A 67 -36.85 15.06 -21.80
N SER A 68 -35.77 14.38 -21.39
CA SER A 68 -34.39 14.67 -21.79
C SER A 68 -33.92 14.01 -23.09
N GLN A 69 -34.76 13.22 -23.76
CA GLN A 69 -34.44 12.65 -25.07
C GLN A 69 -34.25 13.76 -26.12
N ILE A 70 -33.20 13.68 -26.95
CA ILE A 70 -32.95 14.61 -28.06
C ILE A 70 -34.02 14.43 -29.14
N ARG A 71 -34.80 15.48 -29.43
CA ARG A 71 -35.98 15.40 -30.32
C ARG A 71 -35.74 15.93 -31.73
N GLU A 72 -34.64 16.64 -31.96
CA GLU A 72 -34.28 17.28 -33.23
C GLU A 72 -32.77 17.17 -33.45
N ASN A 73 -32.33 17.26 -34.71
CA ASN A 73 -30.90 17.41 -35.04
C ASN A 73 -30.50 18.90 -34.97
N PRO A 74 -29.20 19.22 -34.90
CA PRO A 74 -28.73 20.60 -35.09
C PRO A 74 -29.22 21.20 -36.41
N LYS A 75 -29.53 22.50 -36.40
CA LYS A 75 -29.96 23.25 -37.60
C LYS A 75 -28.74 23.67 -38.44
N GLY A 76 -28.90 23.72 -39.76
CA GLY A 76 -27.81 23.94 -40.73
C GLY A 76 -27.23 22.63 -41.26
N ASP A 77 -26.20 22.70 -42.12
CA ASP A 77 -25.52 21.51 -42.62
C ASP A 77 -24.56 20.94 -41.55
N PHE A 78 -25.07 20.00 -40.76
CA PHE A 78 -24.32 19.32 -39.73
C PHE A 78 -23.31 18.28 -40.27
N LYS A 79 -23.38 17.89 -41.56
CA LYS A 79 -22.33 17.05 -42.18
C LYS A 79 -21.05 17.83 -42.42
N ALA A 80 -21.16 19.06 -42.93
CA ALA A 80 -20.02 19.96 -43.10
C ALA A 80 -19.31 20.30 -41.77
N MET A 81 -20.03 20.20 -40.64
CA MET A 81 -19.51 20.36 -39.28
C MET A 81 -19.13 19.03 -38.60
N HIS A 82 -19.01 17.93 -39.35
CA HIS A 82 -18.64 16.58 -38.87
C HIS A 82 -19.50 16.04 -37.70
N ARG A 83 -20.81 16.35 -37.65
CA ARG A 83 -21.72 15.82 -36.61
C ARG A 83 -22.71 14.77 -37.15
N HIS A 84 -23.11 13.86 -36.27
CA HIS A 84 -24.06 12.78 -36.55
C HIS A 84 -25.52 13.14 -36.21
N ILE A 85 -26.44 12.22 -36.51
CA ILE A 85 -27.88 12.34 -36.23
C ILE A 85 -28.13 12.05 -34.75
N CYS A 86 -28.38 13.10 -33.97
CA CYS A 86 -28.67 13.01 -32.54
C CYS A 86 -30.14 12.70 -32.22
N LYS A 87 -31.07 12.98 -33.14
CA LYS A 87 -32.53 12.83 -32.94
C LYS A 87 -32.92 11.39 -32.57
N GLY A 88 -33.51 11.22 -31.38
CA GLY A 88 -33.94 9.95 -30.81
C GLY A 88 -33.02 9.39 -29.72
N SER A 89 -31.81 9.95 -29.56
CA SER A 89 -30.82 9.51 -28.56
C SER A 89 -30.91 10.30 -27.24
N TRP A 90 -30.07 9.92 -26.28
CA TRP A 90 -29.84 10.67 -25.04
C TRP A 90 -28.41 11.18 -24.96
N ALA A 91 -28.26 12.39 -24.41
CA ALA A 91 -26.98 12.95 -23.99
C ALA A 91 -26.65 12.50 -22.55
N PHE A 92 -25.38 12.60 -22.18
CA PHE A 92 -24.85 12.24 -20.85
C PHE A 92 -25.48 13.03 -19.68
N SER A 93 -25.83 14.29 -19.93
CA SER A 93 -26.31 15.27 -18.94
C SER A 93 -27.82 15.50 -19.06
N ILE A 94 -28.21 16.39 -19.97
CA ILE A 94 -29.59 16.71 -20.35
C ILE A 94 -29.67 16.95 -21.86
N ARG A 95 -30.89 16.93 -22.40
CA ARG A 95 -31.20 17.08 -23.83
C ARG A 95 -30.40 18.19 -24.54
N ASP A 96 -30.33 19.34 -23.90
CA ASP A 96 -29.88 20.59 -24.53
C ASP A 96 -28.34 20.64 -24.71
N ASN A 97 -27.62 19.65 -24.19
CA ASN A 97 -26.21 19.37 -24.52
C ASN A 97 -26.04 18.90 -25.99
N GLY A 98 -27.08 18.29 -26.56
CA GLY A 98 -27.19 18.05 -28.01
C GLY A 98 -26.27 16.99 -28.63
N LEU A 99 -25.35 16.40 -27.87
CA LEU A 99 -24.49 15.30 -28.30
C LEU A 99 -25.01 13.95 -27.81
N GLN A 100 -25.19 13.02 -28.75
CA GLN A 100 -25.54 11.63 -28.49
C GLN A 100 -24.41 10.89 -27.76
N VAL A 101 -24.75 10.06 -26.76
CA VAL A 101 -23.83 9.06 -26.21
C VAL A 101 -24.45 7.68 -26.41
N SER A 102 -23.71 6.76 -27.04
CA SER A 102 -24.13 5.38 -27.33
C SER A 102 -24.57 4.66 -26.07
N ASP A 103 -23.76 4.76 -25.04
CA ASP A 103 -23.86 3.94 -23.83
C ASP A 103 -25.00 4.46 -22.95
N THR A 104 -25.10 5.79 -22.78
CA THR A 104 -26.24 6.44 -22.10
C THR A 104 -27.56 6.17 -22.80
N THR A 105 -27.56 6.10 -24.13
CA THR A 105 -28.73 5.67 -24.91
C THR A 105 -29.03 4.19 -24.67
N GLY A 106 -28.01 3.32 -24.59
CA GLY A 106 -28.14 1.88 -24.33
C GLY A 106 -28.69 1.55 -22.93
N GLU A 107 -28.19 2.19 -21.88
CA GLU A 107 -28.66 1.99 -20.51
C GLU A 107 -30.12 2.45 -20.34
N ALA A 108 -30.51 3.56 -20.99
CA ALA A 108 -31.90 4.02 -21.04
C ALA A 108 -32.85 3.04 -21.77
N PHE A 109 -32.33 2.06 -22.52
CA PHE A 109 -33.12 1.05 -23.24
C PHE A 109 -33.17 -0.34 -22.56
N ARG A 110 -32.48 -0.57 -21.44
CA ARG A 110 -32.45 -1.89 -20.77
C ARG A 110 -33.85 -2.34 -20.30
N LYS A 111 -34.12 -3.65 -20.38
CA LYS A 111 -35.39 -4.28 -19.99
C LYS A 111 -35.21 -5.36 -18.93
N LYS A 112 -36.24 -5.54 -18.10
CA LYS A 112 -36.33 -6.62 -17.10
C LYS A 112 -36.12 -8.00 -17.75
N ARG A 113 -35.34 -8.86 -17.09
CA ARG A 113 -35.38 -10.31 -17.33
C ARG A 113 -36.68 -10.89 -16.77
N PHE A 114 -37.14 -11.99 -17.35
CA PHE A 114 -38.42 -12.62 -17.05
C PHE A 114 -38.21 -14.03 -16.45
N PRO A 115 -38.93 -14.41 -15.38
CA PRO A 115 -38.84 -15.76 -14.82
C PRO A 115 -39.39 -16.82 -15.79
N LYS A 116 -38.95 -18.07 -15.63
CA LYS A 116 -39.41 -19.22 -16.43
C LYS A 116 -40.37 -20.09 -15.62
N TYR A 117 -41.33 -20.73 -16.29
CA TYR A 117 -42.23 -21.71 -15.68
C TYR A 117 -41.56 -23.08 -15.55
N ASP A 118 -41.53 -23.62 -14.33
CA ASP A 118 -41.25 -25.02 -14.05
C ASP A 118 -42.56 -25.81 -13.91
N GLU A 119 -42.52 -27.08 -14.29
CA GLU A 119 -43.64 -28.02 -14.14
C GLU A 119 -43.65 -28.64 -12.73
N ALA A 120 -42.52 -28.72 -12.03
CA ALA A 120 -42.45 -29.27 -10.68
C ALA A 120 -43.06 -28.36 -9.59
N GLU A 121 -43.26 -27.07 -9.87
CA GLU A 121 -43.83 -26.10 -8.93
C GLU A 121 -45.37 -26.08 -8.92
N ILE A 122 -46.04 -26.75 -9.86
CA ILE A 122 -47.50 -26.56 -10.02
C ILE A 122 -48.30 -27.24 -8.91
N CYS A 123 -48.98 -26.42 -8.13
CA CYS A 123 -49.88 -26.84 -7.06
C CYS A 123 -51.21 -26.07 -7.13
N ARG A 124 -52.14 -26.41 -6.24
CA ARG A 124 -53.46 -25.74 -6.16
C ARG A 124 -53.37 -24.22 -5.95
N GLU A 125 -52.30 -23.76 -5.30
CA GLU A 125 -52.08 -22.35 -4.92
C GLU A 125 -51.19 -21.57 -5.90
N TYR A 126 -50.67 -22.23 -6.95
CA TYR A 126 -49.68 -21.65 -7.87
C TYR A 126 -50.22 -20.44 -8.64
N GLN A 127 -49.56 -19.28 -8.52
CA GLN A 127 -49.99 -18.03 -9.15
C GLN A 127 -49.16 -17.66 -10.38
N PHE A 128 -49.77 -17.75 -11.57
CA PHE A 128 -49.18 -17.28 -12.82
C PHE A 128 -48.92 -15.76 -12.80
N ARG A 129 -47.64 -15.37 -12.74
CA ARG A 129 -47.21 -13.96 -12.75
C ARG A 129 -47.11 -13.41 -14.19
N VAL A 130 -47.34 -12.11 -14.36
CA VAL A 130 -47.20 -11.44 -15.66
C VAL A 130 -45.73 -11.41 -16.08
N GLY A 131 -45.41 -11.98 -17.24
CA GLY A 131 -44.03 -12.12 -17.71
C GLY A 131 -43.37 -13.44 -17.30
N LEU A 132 -44.14 -14.51 -17.06
CA LEU A 132 -43.60 -15.86 -16.92
C LEU A 132 -43.39 -16.53 -18.30
N GLU A 133 -42.20 -17.06 -18.59
CA GLU A 133 -41.85 -17.71 -19.86
C GLU A 133 -42.14 -19.22 -19.87
N PHE A 134 -42.76 -19.71 -20.95
CA PHE A 134 -43.07 -21.12 -21.17
C PHE A 134 -42.24 -21.70 -22.35
N LYS A 135 -41.72 -22.92 -22.18
CA LYS A 135 -40.93 -23.69 -23.17
C LYS A 135 -41.69 -23.86 -24.49
N THR A 136 -42.99 -24.18 -24.44
CA THR A 136 -43.86 -24.28 -25.61
C THR A 136 -45.28 -23.75 -25.33
N LEU A 137 -46.06 -23.50 -26.39
CA LEU A 137 -47.49 -23.22 -26.26
C LEU A 137 -48.30 -24.44 -25.79
N SER A 138 -47.74 -25.66 -25.86
CA SER A 138 -48.35 -26.85 -25.26
C SER A 138 -48.13 -26.86 -23.75
N GLN A 139 -46.90 -26.60 -23.28
CA GLN A 139 -46.59 -26.48 -21.84
C GLN A 139 -47.51 -25.45 -21.16
N PHE A 140 -47.70 -24.28 -21.78
CA PHE A 140 -48.67 -23.29 -21.29
C PHE A 140 -50.12 -23.82 -21.23
N LYS A 141 -50.56 -24.66 -22.18
CA LYS A 141 -51.91 -25.22 -22.19
C LYS A 141 -52.09 -26.31 -21.14
N GLU A 142 -51.09 -27.16 -20.94
CA GLU A 142 -51.13 -28.21 -19.93
C GLU A 142 -51.06 -27.59 -18.52
N ALA A 143 -50.13 -26.66 -18.26
CA ALA A 143 -50.09 -25.88 -17.02
C ALA A 143 -51.43 -25.19 -16.69
N ILE A 144 -52.11 -24.63 -17.69
CA ILE A 144 -53.42 -23.98 -17.51
C ILE A 144 -54.56 -25.00 -17.33
N LYS A 145 -54.51 -26.17 -17.98
CA LYS A 145 -55.46 -27.28 -17.72
C LYS A 145 -55.30 -27.82 -16.31
N GLU A 146 -54.06 -28.07 -15.89
CA GLU A 146 -53.67 -28.67 -14.62
C GLU A 146 -54.01 -27.75 -13.45
N HIS A 147 -53.57 -26.48 -13.49
CA HIS A 147 -54.00 -25.48 -12.51
C HIS A 147 -55.53 -25.35 -12.46
N ALA A 148 -56.22 -25.43 -13.62
CA ALA A 148 -57.68 -25.35 -13.67
C ALA A 148 -58.36 -26.60 -13.06
N LEU A 149 -57.80 -27.80 -13.28
CA LEU A 149 -58.27 -29.07 -12.71
C LEU A 149 -58.06 -29.10 -11.18
N LEU A 150 -56.86 -28.75 -10.71
CA LEU A 150 -56.52 -28.57 -9.29
C LEU A 150 -57.40 -27.52 -8.59
N ASN A 151 -57.96 -26.56 -9.33
CA ASN A 151 -58.86 -25.52 -8.83
C ASN A 151 -60.35 -25.75 -9.15
N GLY A 152 -60.75 -26.89 -9.75
CA GLY A 152 -62.14 -27.19 -10.09
C GLY A 152 -62.78 -26.22 -11.09
N ARG A 153 -62.03 -25.71 -12.08
CA ARG A 153 -62.48 -24.68 -13.04
C ARG A 153 -62.54 -25.24 -14.46
N ASP A 154 -63.71 -25.18 -15.09
CA ASP A 154 -63.81 -25.40 -16.53
C ASP A 154 -63.41 -24.12 -17.31
N VAL A 155 -62.61 -24.29 -18.38
CA VAL A 155 -61.96 -23.20 -19.12
C VAL A 155 -62.28 -23.23 -20.61
N ARG A 156 -62.33 -22.05 -21.24
CA ARG A 156 -62.50 -21.88 -22.69
C ARG A 156 -61.40 -21.02 -23.28
N TYR A 157 -60.77 -21.55 -24.31
CA TYR A 157 -59.83 -20.84 -25.16
C TYR A 157 -60.60 -19.91 -26.11
N LYS A 158 -60.67 -18.60 -25.79
CA LYS A 158 -61.34 -17.58 -26.64
C LYS A 158 -60.49 -17.12 -27.83
N LYS A 159 -59.17 -17.35 -27.78
CA LYS A 159 -58.26 -17.22 -28.92
C LYS A 159 -57.16 -18.28 -28.76
N ASN A 160 -56.83 -18.98 -29.83
CA ASN A 160 -55.99 -20.19 -29.79
C ASN A 160 -55.18 -20.32 -31.08
N ASP A 161 -54.51 -19.25 -31.48
CA ASP A 161 -53.71 -19.22 -32.72
C ASP A 161 -52.22 -19.57 -32.44
N LYS A 162 -51.45 -19.88 -33.48
CA LYS A 162 -50.03 -20.30 -33.36
C LYS A 162 -49.10 -19.22 -32.76
N LEU A 163 -49.60 -18.00 -32.54
CA LEU A 163 -48.86 -16.86 -32.00
C LEU A 163 -49.48 -16.29 -30.70
N ARG A 164 -50.79 -16.45 -30.45
CA ARG A 164 -51.50 -15.88 -29.28
C ARG A 164 -52.59 -16.81 -28.76
N CYS A 165 -52.61 -16.95 -27.44
CA CYS A 165 -53.58 -17.74 -26.71
C CYS A 165 -54.24 -16.89 -25.61
N ARG A 166 -55.58 -16.95 -25.52
CA ARG A 166 -56.38 -16.30 -24.46
C ARG A 166 -57.32 -17.33 -23.86
N VAL A 167 -57.15 -17.60 -22.58
CA VAL A 167 -57.97 -18.53 -21.80
C VAL A 167 -58.87 -17.72 -20.87
N VAL A 168 -60.13 -18.13 -20.73
CA VAL A 168 -61.09 -17.58 -19.77
C VAL A 168 -61.79 -18.71 -19.03
N CYS A 169 -62.23 -18.47 -17.80
CA CYS A 169 -63.16 -19.39 -17.12
C CYS A 169 -64.50 -19.47 -17.89
N LYS A 170 -65.14 -20.65 -17.90
CA LYS A 170 -66.49 -20.87 -18.49
C LYS A 170 -67.65 -20.60 -17.53
N GLY A 171 -67.38 -20.42 -16.23
CA GLY A 171 -68.42 -20.21 -15.21
C GLY A 171 -69.37 -19.05 -15.53
N GLN A 172 -70.57 -19.07 -14.93
CA GLN A 172 -71.70 -18.17 -15.23
C GLN A 172 -71.27 -16.75 -15.61
N LYS A 173 -71.75 -16.28 -16.78
CA LYS A 173 -71.46 -14.95 -17.36
C LYS A 173 -71.46 -13.86 -16.27
N GLY A 174 -70.30 -13.27 -16.01
CA GLY A 174 -70.12 -12.15 -15.07
C GLY A 174 -69.50 -12.51 -13.72
N LYS A 175 -69.63 -13.75 -13.23
CA LYS A 175 -69.17 -14.11 -11.86
C LYS A 175 -67.68 -14.41 -11.75
N CYS A 176 -67.08 -15.12 -12.70
CA CYS A 176 -65.63 -15.42 -12.67
C CYS A 176 -64.82 -14.52 -13.62
N LYS A 177 -63.99 -13.63 -13.05
CA LYS A 177 -63.13 -12.69 -13.81
C LYS A 177 -61.77 -13.26 -14.24
N TRP A 178 -61.50 -14.55 -14.00
CA TRP A 178 -60.18 -15.15 -14.27
C TRP A 178 -59.93 -15.32 -15.79
N ILE A 179 -58.83 -14.71 -16.25
CA ILE A 179 -58.40 -14.68 -17.65
C ILE A 179 -56.88 -14.78 -17.67
N CYS A 180 -56.33 -15.64 -18.54
CA CYS A 180 -54.89 -15.72 -18.79
C CYS A 180 -54.58 -15.45 -20.28
N PHE A 181 -53.46 -14.78 -20.54
CA PHE A 181 -52.99 -14.43 -21.87
C PHE A 181 -51.55 -14.92 -22.06
N ALA A 182 -51.28 -15.63 -23.15
CA ALA A 182 -49.94 -15.97 -23.59
C ALA A 182 -49.74 -15.59 -25.05
N SER A 183 -48.49 -15.29 -25.42
CA SER A 183 -48.11 -15.09 -26.82
C SER A 183 -46.74 -15.68 -27.08
N LYS A 184 -46.59 -16.33 -28.25
CA LYS A 184 -45.31 -16.82 -28.72
C LYS A 184 -44.44 -15.61 -29.08
N ALA A 185 -43.33 -15.44 -28.37
CA ALA A 185 -42.32 -14.43 -28.70
C ALA A 185 -41.96 -14.53 -30.20
N ARG A 186 -41.99 -13.40 -30.92
CA ARG A 186 -41.69 -13.36 -32.37
C ARG A 186 -40.24 -13.81 -32.59
N ARG A 187 -40.01 -14.56 -33.68
CA ARG A 187 -38.84 -15.47 -33.85
C ARG A 187 -37.46 -14.84 -33.51
N LYS A 188 -37.24 -13.56 -33.86
CA LYS A 188 -36.02 -12.79 -33.48
C LYS A 188 -35.64 -12.98 -32.00
N ALA A 189 -36.62 -12.90 -31.09
CA ALA A 189 -36.38 -12.96 -29.64
C ALA A 189 -36.05 -14.37 -29.10
N ARG A 190 -36.04 -15.44 -29.91
CA ARG A 190 -35.44 -16.73 -29.53
C ARG A 190 -34.05 -16.95 -30.12
N GLU A 191 -33.81 -16.40 -31.31
CA GLU A 191 -32.49 -16.40 -31.96
C GLU A 191 -31.48 -15.56 -31.14
N GLU A 192 -31.95 -14.53 -30.42
CA GLU A 192 -31.14 -13.69 -29.51
C GLU A 192 -30.90 -14.28 -28.10
N VAL A 193 -31.57 -15.37 -27.69
CA VAL A 193 -31.63 -15.78 -26.26
C VAL A 193 -30.93 -17.09 -25.91
N HIS A 194 -30.99 -18.14 -26.74
CA HIS A 194 -30.31 -19.44 -26.48
C HIS A 194 -29.45 -19.94 -27.68
N GLY A 195 -29.23 -19.09 -28.69
CA GLY A 195 -28.66 -19.46 -29.99
C GLY A 195 -27.13 -19.34 -30.15
N ARG A 196 -26.33 -19.82 -29.18
CA ARG A 196 -24.84 -19.81 -29.17
C ARG A 196 -24.17 -18.42 -29.08
N ALA A 197 -23.43 -18.16 -27.99
CA ALA A 197 -22.42 -17.09 -27.95
C ALA A 197 -21.30 -17.30 -29.00
N ILE A 198 -21.02 -18.56 -29.37
CA ILE A 198 -20.16 -18.95 -30.48
C ILE A 198 -20.64 -18.36 -31.82
N LEU A 199 -21.95 -18.10 -31.99
CA LEU A 199 -22.50 -17.42 -33.17
C LEU A 199 -22.32 -15.89 -33.16
N GLN A 200 -21.94 -15.28 -32.03
CA GLN A 200 -21.63 -13.84 -31.99
C GLN A 200 -20.19 -13.56 -32.43
N TYR A 201 -19.23 -14.40 -32.02
CA TYR A 201 -17.87 -14.37 -32.61
C TYR A 201 -17.89 -14.83 -34.08
N ALA A 202 -18.67 -15.85 -34.43
CA ALA A 202 -18.89 -16.20 -35.83
C ALA A 202 -19.49 -15.03 -36.62
N LYS A 203 -20.42 -14.25 -36.04
CA LYS A 203 -20.93 -13.02 -36.69
C LYS A 203 -19.88 -11.94 -36.89
N LEU A 204 -18.82 -11.83 -36.07
CA LEU A 204 -17.72 -10.92 -36.39
C LEU A 204 -16.92 -11.44 -37.60
N ARG A 205 -16.60 -12.74 -37.63
CA ARG A 205 -15.95 -13.40 -38.77
C ARG A 205 -16.78 -13.31 -40.05
N ASP A 206 -18.09 -13.54 -39.95
CA ASP A 206 -19.05 -13.49 -41.06
C ASP A 206 -19.30 -12.05 -41.51
N TYR A 207 -19.31 -11.06 -40.60
CA TYR A 207 -19.39 -9.63 -40.93
C TYR A 207 -18.12 -9.12 -41.59
N CYS A 208 -16.92 -9.55 -41.15
CA CYS A 208 -15.68 -9.31 -41.87
C CYS A 208 -15.70 -10.00 -43.25
N ALA A 209 -16.21 -11.22 -43.35
CA ALA A 209 -16.39 -11.92 -44.62
C ALA A 209 -17.52 -11.34 -45.50
N GLU A 210 -18.50 -10.63 -44.93
CA GLU A 210 -19.48 -9.82 -45.67
C GLU A 210 -18.86 -8.50 -46.13
N ILE A 211 -18.07 -7.81 -45.31
CA ILE A 211 -17.31 -6.62 -45.72
C ILE A 211 -16.36 -6.94 -46.88
N LEU A 212 -15.61 -8.04 -46.79
CA LEU A 212 -14.72 -8.53 -47.86
C LEU A 212 -15.46 -9.01 -49.11
N ARG A 213 -16.75 -9.38 -49.03
CA ARG A 213 -17.59 -9.75 -50.19
C ARG A 213 -18.39 -8.58 -50.75
N ALA A 214 -18.76 -7.59 -49.93
CA ALA A 214 -19.51 -6.41 -50.32
C ALA A 214 -18.62 -5.28 -50.86
N ASN A 215 -17.36 -5.23 -50.43
CA ASN A 215 -16.31 -4.38 -50.98
C ASN A 215 -15.09 -5.23 -51.42
N PRO A 216 -15.15 -5.88 -52.59
CA PRO A 216 -13.98 -6.56 -53.18
C PRO A 216 -12.92 -5.51 -53.55
N GLY A 217 -12.03 -5.20 -52.61
CA GLY A 217 -11.07 -4.10 -52.71
C GLY A 217 -10.82 -3.33 -51.41
N SER A 218 -11.58 -3.59 -50.32
CA SER A 218 -11.28 -3.02 -49.00
C SER A 218 -9.98 -3.60 -48.40
N LYS A 219 -8.83 -3.05 -48.79
CA LYS A 219 -7.60 -3.16 -48.00
C LYS A 219 -7.87 -2.59 -46.61
N LEU A 220 -7.48 -3.32 -45.58
CA LEU A 220 -7.52 -2.87 -44.20
C LEU A 220 -6.24 -2.03 -43.97
N SER A 221 -6.19 -0.82 -44.56
CA SER A 221 -4.95 -0.05 -44.64
C SER A 221 -4.39 0.19 -43.24
N ILE A 222 -3.12 -0.13 -43.08
CA ILE A 222 -2.42 0.11 -41.82
C ILE A 222 -2.10 1.60 -41.84
N VAL A 223 -3.02 2.44 -41.33
CA VAL A 223 -2.93 3.92 -41.35
C VAL A 223 -1.58 4.45 -40.80
N ARG A 224 -0.91 3.66 -39.96
CA ARG A 224 0.45 3.93 -39.47
C ARG A 224 1.53 3.80 -40.56
N LEU A 225 1.41 2.82 -41.47
CA LEU A 225 2.27 2.66 -42.64
C LEU A 225 2.05 3.79 -43.65
N ASP A 226 0.80 4.18 -43.92
CA ASP A 226 0.47 5.33 -44.78
C ASP A 226 1.19 6.62 -44.31
N LEU A 227 1.24 6.83 -42.99
CA LEU A 227 1.96 7.94 -42.36
C LEU A 227 3.50 7.80 -42.42
N ILE A 228 4.03 6.57 -42.35
CA ILE A 228 5.47 6.28 -42.48
C ILE A 228 5.93 6.46 -43.93
N ALA A 229 5.13 5.99 -44.89
CA ALA A 229 5.31 6.21 -46.32
C ALA A 229 5.28 7.72 -46.65
N THR A 230 4.34 8.48 -46.06
CA THR A 230 4.31 9.94 -46.21
C THR A 230 5.63 10.59 -45.75
N ARG A 231 6.22 10.12 -44.64
CA ARG A 231 7.52 10.61 -44.13
C ARG A 231 8.73 10.10 -44.91
N SER A 232 8.62 8.99 -45.63
CA SER A 232 9.72 8.51 -46.49
C SER A 232 10.06 9.50 -47.61
N MET A 233 9.14 10.39 -47.98
CA MET A 233 9.38 11.46 -48.96
C MET A 233 10.47 12.47 -48.54
N GLU A 234 10.82 12.56 -47.26
CA GLU A 234 11.94 13.39 -46.75
C GLU A 234 13.33 12.76 -47.00
N TRP A 235 13.35 11.46 -47.33
CA TRP A 235 14.54 10.65 -47.54
C TRP A 235 14.75 10.33 -49.03
N GLN A 236 15.99 10.02 -49.40
CA GLN A 236 16.37 9.62 -50.74
C GLN A 236 17.21 8.35 -50.69
N ALA A 237 16.68 7.28 -51.28
CA ALA A 237 17.45 6.09 -51.57
C ALA A 237 18.43 6.32 -52.72
N ARG A 238 19.49 5.52 -52.75
CA ARG A 238 20.34 5.28 -53.92
C ARG A 238 20.58 3.78 -53.99
N TRP A 239 20.34 3.21 -55.16
CA TRP A 239 20.63 1.80 -55.42
C TRP A 239 22.13 1.53 -55.24
N ALA A 240 22.46 0.48 -54.48
CA ALA A 240 23.82 0.11 -54.11
C ALA A 240 24.22 -1.30 -54.60
N GLY A 241 23.38 -1.92 -55.44
CA GLY A 241 23.52 -3.29 -55.92
C GLY A 241 22.39 -4.20 -55.43
N GLU A 242 21.94 -5.12 -56.29
CA GLU A 242 20.86 -6.08 -55.98
C GLU A 242 19.61 -5.38 -55.40
N LEU A 243 19.13 -5.83 -54.24
CA LEU A 243 18.02 -5.25 -53.47
C LEU A 243 18.52 -4.41 -52.27
N LYS A 244 19.72 -3.83 -52.36
CA LYS A 244 20.36 -3.03 -51.32
C LYS A 244 20.46 -1.56 -51.72
N PHE A 245 20.20 -0.68 -50.77
CA PHE A 245 20.08 0.77 -50.98
C PHE A 245 20.80 1.56 -49.88
N GLU A 246 21.53 2.60 -50.26
CA GLU A 246 22.04 3.63 -49.34
C GLU A 246 21.02 4.78 -49.27
N VAL A 247 20.35 4.92 -48.14
CA VAL A 247 19.29 5.91 -47.93
C VAL A 247 19.81 7.05 -47.06
N HIS A 248 19.74 8.27 -47.58
CA HIS A 248 20.22 9.48 -46.91
C HIS A 248 19.11 10.55 -46.89
N HIS A 249 19.24 11.54 -46.02
CA HIS A 249 18.23 12.59 -45.91
C HIS A 249 18.36 13.62 -47.06
N LYS A 250 17.24 14.12 -47.60
CA LYS A 250 17.28 15.08 -48.74
C LYS A 250 17.87 16.44 -48.37
N ASN A 251 17.77 16.87 -47.11
CA ASN A 251 18.52 18.02 -46.62
C ASN A 251 20.00 17.64 -46.39
N ARG A 252 20.87 18.14 -47.28
CA ARG A 252 22.33 17.85 -47.34
C ARG A 252 23.14 18.23 -46.09
N ILE A 253 22.56 18.97 -45.14
CA ILE A 253 23.19 19.29 -43.85
C ILE A 253 23.18 18.05 -42.92
N ILE A 254 22.21 17.15 -43.09
CA ILE A 254 22.07 15.93 -42.28
C ILE A 254 22.86 14.80 -42.96
N MET A 255 24.00 14.44 -42.37
CA MET A 255 24.92 13.42 -42.92
C MET A 255 24.54 11.97 -42.57
N GLU A 256 23.36 11.73 -41.99
CA GLU A 256 22.89 10.39 -41.67
C GLU A 256 22.65 9.57 -42.94
N ARG A 257 23.16 8.33 -42.94
CA ARG A 257 22.95 7.35 -44.00
C ARG A 257 22.59 5.99 -43.41
N PHE A 258 21.65 5.31 -44.04
CA PHE A 258 21.14 4.02 -43.62
C PHE A 258 21.24 3.02 -44.77
N VAL A 259 21.79 1.85 -44.49
CA VAL A 259 21.78 0.74 -45.45
C VAL A 259 20.47 -0.01 -45.25
N VAL A 260 19.70 -0.15 -46.34
CA VAL A 260 18.50 -0.97 -46.40
C VAL A 260 18.80 -2.19 -47.27
N ASP A 261 18.36 -3.35 -46.83
CA ASP A 261 18.38 -4.60 -47.60
C ASP A 261 16.93 -5.12 -47.65
N LEU A 262 16.30 -5.00 -48.82
CA LEU A 262 14.90 -5.39 -49.01
C LEU A 262 14.73 -6.92 -49.00
N LEU A 263 15.72 -7.66 -49.49
CA LEU A 263 15.69 -9.13 -49.53
C LEU A 263 15.78 -9.73 -48.12
N ALA A 264 16.60 -9.12 -47.25
CA ALA A 264 16.70 -9.50 -45.85
C ALA A 264 15.57 -8.91 -44.97
N GLY A 265 14.78 -7.96 -45.48
CA GLY A 265 13.76 -7.25 -44.70
C GLY A 265 14.35 -6.36 -43.60
N THR A 266 15.50 -5.73 -43.83
CA THR A 266 16.23 -4.98 -42.79
C THR A 266 16.64 -3.56 -43.21
N CYS A 267 16.89 -2.73 -42.20
CA CYS A 267 17.47 -1.39 -42.34
C CYS A 267 18.38 -1.12 -41.14
N SER A 268 19.52 -0.46 -41.35
CA SER A 268 20.52 -0.22 -40.29
C SER A 268 20.01 0.64 -39.12
N CYS A 269 18.90 1.38 -39.28
CA CYS A 269 18.20 2.04 -38.16
C CYS A 269 17.43 1.08 -37.23
N ARG A 270 17.43 -0.24 -37.53
CA ARG A 270 16.84 -1.36 -36.76
C ARG A 270 15.32 -1.35 -36.57
N PHE A 271 14.64 -0.24 -36.81
CA PHE A 271 13.18 -0.09 -36.69
C PHE A 271 12.39 -1.23 -37.38
N TRP A 272 12.80 -1.60 -38.61
CA TRP A 272 12.11 -2.66 -39.37
C TRP A 272 12.26 -4.04 -38.70
N GLY A 273 13.47 -4.42 -38.29
CA GLY A 273 13.72 -5.68 -37.58
C GLY A 273 13.11 -5.76 -36.17
N LEU A 274 12.94 -4.62 -35.49
CA LEU A 274 12.32 -4.54 -34.15
C LEU A 274 10.79 -4.62 -34.16
N ILE A 275 10.15 -4.16 -35.24
CA ILE A 275 8.69 -3.94 -35.29
C ILE A 275 8.02 -4.80 -36.37
N GLY A 276 8.77 -5.30 -37.36
CA GLY A 276 8.22 -6.04 -38.48
C GLY A 276 7.45 -5.18 -39.48
N MET A 277 7.66 -3.86 -39.51
CA MET A 277 7.13 -2.94 -40.53
C MET A 277 8.27 -2.08 -41.10
N PRO A 278 8.30 -1.81 -42.42
CA PRO A 278 9.25 -0.88 -43.01
C PRO A 278 9.29 0.47 -42.27
N CYS A 279 10.50 0.98 -42.05
CA CYS A 279 10.75 2.33 -41.54
C CYS A 279 10.69 3.37 -42.68
N PRO A 280 10.73 4.69 -42.42
CA PRO A 280 10.75 5.70 -43.48
C PRO A 280 11.88 5.48 -44.50
N HIS A 281 13.06 5.03 -44.05
CA HIS A 281 14.20 4.77 -44.93
C HIS A 281 13.94 3.52 -45.80
N ALA A 282 13.34 2.48 -45.21
CA ALA A 282 12.97 1.27 -45.94
C ALA A 282 11.84 1.56 -46.94
N CYS A 283 10.79 2.29 -46.56
CA CYS A 283 9.77 2.76 -47.51
C CYS A 283 10.40 3.57 -48.66
N SER A 284 11.39 4.44 -48.38
CA SER A 284 12.09 5.17 -49.45
C SER A 284 12.85 4.23 -50.41
N ALA A 285 13.45 3.15 -49.92
CA ALA A 285 14.12 2.16 -50.77
C ALA A 285 13.13 1.25 -51.51
N ILE A 286 12.02 0.86 -50.88
CA ILE A 286 10.94 0.07 -51.47
C ILE A 286 10.28 0.86 -52.62
N PHE A 287 9.98 2.14 -52.42
CA PHE A 287 9.44 3.02 -53.46
C PHE A 287 10.44 3.29 -54.59
N GLU A 288 11.75 3.38 -54.30
CA GLU A 288 12.80 3.49 -55.33
C GLU A 288 12.94 2.19 -56.14
N ASN A 289 12.70 1.03 -55.52
CA ASN A 289 12.65 -0.27 -56.20
C ASN A 289 11.34 -0.48 -57.00
N GLY A 290 10.32 0.35 -56.77
CA GLY A 290 9.01 0.30 -57.44
C GLY A 290 7.95 -0.56 -56.74
N ASP A 291 8.24 -1.09 -55.54
CA ASP A 291 7.37 -2.04 -54.83
C ASP A 291 6.41 -1.36 -53.83
N ASN A 292 5.52 -2.15 -53.23
CA ASN A 292 4.56 -1.73 -52.20
C ASN A 292 5.05 -2.06 -50.76
N PRO A 293 5.23 -1.08 -49.85
CA PRO A 293 5.65 -1.33 -48.47
C PRO A 293 4.71 -2.20 -47.62
N GLU A 294 3.45 -2.41 -48.02
CA GLU A 294 2.56 -3.36 -47.32
C GLU A 294 3.05 -4.81 -47.45
N GLU A 295 3.63 -5.18 -48.60
CA GLU A 295 4.09 -6.54 -48.90
C GLU A 295 5.39 -6.90 -48.18
N TYR A 296 6.08 -5.86 -47.68
CA TYR A 296 7.28 -5.93 -46.83
C TYR A 296 6.97 -5.86 -45.32
N CYS A 297 5.69 -5.84 -44.93
CA CYS A 297 5.26 -5.98 -43.54
C CYS A 297 5.22 -7.45 -43.09
N SER A 298 5.63 -7.71 -41.85
CA SER A 298 5.60 -9.04 -41.23
C SER A 298 4.18 -9.62 -41.20
N ASN A 299 4.10 -10.94 -41.40
CA ASN A 299 2.86 -11.72 -41.32
C ASN A 299 2.08 -11.53 -40.01
N TYR A 300 2.69 -11.03 -38.93
CA TYR A 300 1.99 -10.64 -37.69
C TYR A 300 0.89 -9.57 -37.92
N TYR A 301 1.06 -8.72 -38.94
CA TYR A 301 0.07 -7.71 -39.34
C TYR A 301 -0.96 -8.23 -40.35
N SER A 302 -0.82 -9.47 -40.83
CA SER A 302 -1.77 -10.07 -41.76
C SER A 302 -3.13 -10.34 -41.08
N PRO A 303 -4.24 -10.24 -41.83
CA PRO A 303 -5.55 -10.70 -41.35
C PRO A 303 -5.53 -12.17 -40.89
N ALA A 304 -4.67 -13.01 -41.45
CA ALA A 304 -4.54 -14.41 -41.06
C ALA A 304 -3.94 -14.57 -39.65
N ALA A 305 -2.86 -13.85 -39.33
CA ALA A 305 -2.28 -13.86 -37.98
C ALA A 305 -3.20 -13.21 -36.94
N TYR A 306 -3.90 -12.15 -37.32
CA TYR A 306 -4.95 -11.55 -36.48
C TYR A 306 -6.06 -12.57 -36.18
N LEU A 307 -6.60 -13.22 -37.22
CA LEU A 307 -7.64 -14.26 -37.06
C LEU A 307 -7.15 -15.44 -36.22
N ALA A 308 -5.91 -15.91 -36.38
CA ALA A 308 -5.33 -16.98 -35.57
C ALA A 308 -5.12 -16.57 -34.10
N THR A 309 -4.70 -15.32 -33.85
CA THR A 309 -4.50 -14.76 -32.50
C THR A 309 -5.82 -14.68 -31.72
N TYR A 310 -6.92 -14.37 -32.41
CA TYR A 310 -8.27 -14.26 -31.82
C TYR A 310 -9.19 -15.47 -32.13
N GLU A 311 -8.66 -16.57 -32.66
CA GLU A 311 -9.43 -17.78 -33.00
C GLU A 311 -10.02 -18.44 -31.75
N LYS A 312 -9.31 -18.32 -30.61
CA LYS A 312 -9.73 -18.82 -29.31
C LYS A 312 -10.33 -17.66 -28.49
N PRO A 313 -11.56 -17.79 -27.96
CA PRO A 313 -12.17 -16.72 -27.18
C PRO A 313 -11.45 -16.53 -25.85
N ILE A 314 -11.15 -15.28 -25.50
CA ILE A 314 -10.66 -14.92 -24.17
C ILE A 314 -11.86 -14.99 -23.20
N ALA A 315 -11.80 -15.91 -22.23
CA ALA A 315 -12.82 -16.03 -21.21
C ALA A 315 -12.68 -14.91 -20.16
N PRO A 316 -13.78 -14.35 -19.64
CA PRO A 316 -13.72 -13.50 -18.45
C PRO A 316 -13.29 -14.37 -17.26
N ASN A 317 -12.27 -13.91 -16.52
CA ASN A 317 -11.72 -14.63 -15.39
C ASN A 317 -11.94 -13.86 -14.08
N ASN A 318 -12.58 -14.52 -13.12
CA ASN A 318 -12.85 -13.99 -11.79
C ASN A 318 -11.68 -14.26 -10.82
N GLY A 319 -10.45 -14.42 -11.35
CA GLY A 319 -9.24 -14.75 -10.59
C GLY A 319 -8.12 -15.36 -11.46
N GLU A 320 -6.89 -15.27 -10.96
CA GLU A 320 -5.61 -15.65 -11.59
C GLU A 320 -5.56 -17.12 -12.07
N ASN A 321 -6.20 -17.96 -11.26
CA ASN A 321 -6.19 -19.42 -11.31
C ASN A 321 -7.07 -20.04 -12.41
N MET A 322 -7.29 -19.32 -13.51
CA MET A 322 -7.84 -19.80 -14.80
C MET A 322 -7.16 -19.13 -16.03
N TRP A 323 -6.01 -18.47 -15.85
CA TRP A 323 -5.36 -17.73 -16.93
C TRP A 323 -4.47 -18.61 -17.83
N PRO A 324 -4.40 -18.34 -19.14
CA PRO A 324 -3.37 -18.91 -20.00
C PRO A 324 -1.99 -18.38 -19.59
N LYS A 325 -1.02 -19.27 -19.31
CA LYS A 325 0.39 -18.87 -19.18
C LYS A 325 0.97 -18.61 -20.56
N VAL A 326 1.59 -17.44 -20.74
CA VAL A 326 2.24 -17.01 -21.99
C VAL A 326 3.58 -16.37 -21.65
N ASN A 327 4.65 -16.78 -22.33
CA ASN A 327 6.01 -16.30 -22.05
C ASN A 327 6.32 -15.02 -22.86
N CYS A 328 6.20 -13.84 -22.24
CA CYS A 328 6.77 -12.58 -22.77
C CYS A 328 6.96 -11.54 -21.66
N ASP A 329 7.93 -10.64 -21.85
CA ASP A 329 8.37 -9.65 -20.86
C ASP A 329 7.51 -8.38 -20.84
N THR A 330 7.35 -7.76 -19.67
CA THR A 330 6.39 -6.64 -19.48
C THR A 330 7.06 -5.34 -18.99
N ILE A 331 6.67 -4.19 -19.56
CA ILE A 331 7.38 -2.88 -19.48
C ILE A 331 6.45 -1.79 -18.88
N ILE A 332 6.96 -0.81 -18.11
CA ILE A 332 6.17 0.24 -17.42
C ILE A 332 6.73 1.69 -17.60
N PRO A 333 5.89 2.74 -17.77
CA PRO A 333 6.30 4.17 -17.75
C PRO A 333 5.62 5.09 -16.67
N PRO A 334 6.26 6.20 -16.22
CA PRO A 334 5.71 7.14 -15.19
C PRO A 334 5.59 8.65 -15.63
N VAL A 335 5.44 9.64 -14.71
CA VAL A 335 4.19 10.40 -14.38
C VAL A 335 4.45 11.94 -14.26
N PHE A 336 3.42 12.78 -13.98
CA PHE A 336 3.32 14.26 -14.13
C PHE A 336 3.01 15.08 -12.82
N ARG A 337 2.94 16.44 -12.86
CA ARG A 337 2.95 17.40 -11.69
C ARG A 337 2.31 18.82 -11.95
N VAL A 338 1.72 19.55 -10.95
CA VAL A 338 1.12 20.95 -11.07
C VAL A 338 1.07 21.77 -9.72
N LYS A 339 0.76 23.09 -9.73
CA LYS A 339 0.77 24.10 -8.61
C LYS A 339 -0.56 24.93 -8.39
N PRO A 340 -0.74 25.72 -7.28
CA PRO A 340 -2.00 26.36 -6.78
C PRO A 340 -2.84 27.35 -7.64
N GLY A 341 -4.06 27.81 -7.26
CA GLY A 341 -4.74 27.84 -5.93
C GLY A 341 -6.28 28.18 -5.87
N ARG A 342 -6.96 27.95 -4.72
CA ARG A 342 -8.42 28.14 -4.42
C ARG A 342 -8.79 27.97 -2.89
N PRO A 343 -9.93 28.44 -2.33
CA PRO A 343 -10.38 28.05 -0.96
C PRO A 343 -11.48 26.96 -0.88
N ARG A 344 -11.66 26.35 0.32
CA ARG A 344 -12.78 25.46 0.69
C ARG A 344 -14.01 26.25 1.20
N MET A 345 -15.22 25.67 1.13
CA MET A 345 -16.45 26.18 1.78
C MET A 345 -17.15 25.06 2.58
N VAL A 346 -18.02 25.43 3.53
CA VAL A 346 -18.68 24.50 4.47
C VAL A 346 -19.93 23.86 3.86
N ARG A 347 -20.18 22.59 4.23
CA ARG A 347 -21.32 21.76 3.77
C ARG A 347 -22.66 22.21 4.36
N ILE A 348 -23.73 22.06 3.56
CA ILE A 348 -25.14 22.21 3.96
C ILE A 348 -25.71 20.84 4.38
N ARG A 349 -26.66 20.83 5.31
CA ARG A 349 -27.29 19.64 5.91
C ARG A 349 -28.63 19.31 5.24
N GLU A 350 -29.03 18.04 5.30
CA GLU A 350 -30.26 17.51 4.68
C GLU A 350 -31.49 17.60 5.61
N PRO A 351 -32.74 17.49 5.10
CA PRO A 351 -33.97 17.85 5.84
C PRO A 351 -34.34 16.96 7.03
N ASP A 352 -33.83 15.72 7.06
CA ASP A 352 -34.11 14.68 8.04
C ASP A 352 -33.13 14.68 9.24
N GLU A 353 -32.15 15.60 9.24
CA GLU A 353 -31.19 15.76 10.33
C GLU A 353 -31.79 16.49 11.54
N ASN A 354 -32.01 15.77 12.64
CA ASN A 354 -32.77 16.24 13.81
C ASN A 354 -32.16 17.47 14.52
N ARG A 355 -33.01 18.46 14.88
CA ARG A 355 -32.58 19.67 15.59
C ARG A 355 -32.61 19.51 17.12
N SER A 356 -31.45 19.35 17.74
CA SER A 356 -31.29 19.57 19.18
C SER A 356 -31.38 21.07 19.52
N GLN A 357 -32.57 21.56 19.88
CA GLN A 357 -32.70 22.87 20.54
C GLN A 357 -32.36 22.76 22.01
N THR A 358 -31.30 23.43 22.46
CA THR A 358 -31.16 23.88 23.86
C THR A 358 -30.14 25.00 23.98
N LYS A 359 -30.61 26.23 24.20
CA LYS A 359 -29.76 27.34 24.69
C LYS A 359 -29.67 27.24 26.22
N TYR A 360 -28.76 26.43 26.73
CA TYR A 360 -28.40 26.52 28.15
C TYR A 360 -27.52 27.74 28.43
N ARG A 361 -27.50 28.16 29.70
CA ARG A 361 -26.75 29.33 30.18
C ARG A 361 -25.25 29.03 30.21
N ARG A 362 -24.42 30.06 30.41
CA ARG A 362 -22.95 29.96 30.37
C ARG A 362 -22.32 29.44 31.67
N THR A 363 -23.13 28.74 32.46
CA THR A 363 -22.84 27.99 33.67
C THR A 363 -23.55 26.64 33.50
N ASP A 364 -22.92 25.56 33.94
CA ASP A 364 -23.42 24.18 33.82
C ASP A 364 -23.49 23.61 32.39
N THR A 365 -22.89 24.27 31.39
CA THR A 365 -22.56 23.62 30.10
C THR A 365 -21.40 22.66 30.27
N SER A 366 -21.71 21.40 30.55
CA SER A 366 -20.83 20.25 30.40
C SER A 366 -20.31 20.17 28.96
N VAL A 367 -18.99 20.27 28.83
CA VAL A 367 -18.26 20.28 27.57
C VAL A 367 -17.55 18.95 27.36
N THR A 368 -17.48 18.50 26.11
CA THR A 368 -16.62 17.39 25.70
C THR A 368 -15.18 17.89 25.57
N CYS A 369 -14.23 17.16 26.14
CA CYS A 369 -12.83 17.56 26.16
C CYS A 369 -12.13 17.18 24.85
N SER A 370 -11.73 18.16 24.04
CA SER A 370 -11.01 17.97 22.77
C SER A 370 -9.53 17.53 22.95
N ASN A 371 -9.31 16.52 23.79
CA ASN A 371 -8.03 15.93 24.19
C ASN A 371 -8.21 14.48 24.68
N CYS A 372 -9.42 14.08 25.10
CA CYS A 372 -9.76 12.70 25.48
C CYS A 372 -11.22 12.31 25.19
N ASP A 373 -11.99 13.22 24.60
CA ASP A 373 -13.42 13.17 24.28
C ASP A 373 -14.37 12.73 25.42
N GLN A 374 -13.88 12.78 26.66
CA GLN A 374 -14.68 12.65 27.87
C GLN A 374 -15.54 13.89 28.11
N TYR A 375 -16.71 13.67 28.70
CA TYR A 375 -17.71 14.70 28.97
C TYR A 375 -17.51 15.33 30.36
N GLY A 376 -17.76 16.63 30.48
CA GLY A 376 -17.80 17.36 31.74
C GLY A 376 -16.61 18.29 32.01
N HIS A 377 -15.56 18.26 31.18
CA HIS A 377 -14.40 19.15 31.32
C HIS A 377 -13.86 19.61 29.95
N ASN A 378 -13.10 20.71 29.93
CA ASN A 378 -12.44 21.22 28.73
C ASN A 378 -10.93 20.92 28.76
N ARG A 379 -10.25 21.04 27.60
CA ARG A 379 -8.81 20.75 27.43
C ARG A 379 -7.87 21.44 28.43
N ARG A 380 -8.26 22.56 29.06
CA ARG A 380 -7.46 23.22 30.10
C ARG A 380 -7.51 22.54 31.48
N HIS A 381 -8.46 21.64 31.68
CA HIS A 381 -8.73 20.92 32.93
C HIS A 381 -8.85 19.41 32.66
N CYS A 382 -8.11 18.91 31.66
CA CYS A 382 -8.10 17.50 31.31
C CYS A 382 -7.21 16.72 32.29
N PRO A 383 -7.67 15.60 32.88
CA PRO A 383 -6.83 14.73 33.67
C PRO A 383 -5.91 13.86 32.79
N ASN A 384 -6.29 13.59 31.55
CA ASN A 384 -5.46 12.89 30.58
C ASN A 384 -4.34 13.82 30.09
N PRO A 385 -3.14 13.28 29.75
CA PRO A 385 -2.04 14.08 29.23
C PRO A 385 -2.46 14.94 28.02
N ILE A 386 -2.04 16.21 28.00
CA ILE A 386 -2.23 17.05 26.82
C ILE A 386 -1.23 16.59 25.76
N VAL A 387 -1.70 16.10 24.61
CA VAL A 387 -0.83 15.82 23.48
C VAL A 387 -0.31 17.16 22.94
N SER A 388 0.89 17.53 23.37
CA SER A 388 1.60 18.75 22.99
C SER A 388 2.76 18.40 22.06
N GLY A 389 2.63 18.73 20.77
CA GLY A 389 3.70 18.59 19.76
C GLY A 389 4.82 19.62 19.93
N GLY A 390 5.36 19.76 21.13
CA GLY A 390 6.32 20.81 21.47
C GLY A 390 5.82 22.22 21.13
N LYS A 391 6.78 23.12 20.87
CA LYS A 391 6.54 24.47 20.32
C LYS A 391 6.72 24.52 18.81
N ASP A 392 7.48 23.56 18.27
CA ASP A 392 8.11 23.65 16.94
C ASP A 392 7.82 22.40 16.06
N LEU A 393 6.86 21.53 16.43
CA LEU A 393 6.39 20.43 15.55
C LEU A 393 5.11 20.79 14.80
N ILE A 394 4.97 20.20 13.60
CA ILE A 394 3.76 20.24 12.77
C ILE A 394 3.27 18.80 12.60
N SER A 395 1.95 18.60 12.69
CA SER A 395 1.28 17.34 12.39
C SER A 395 0.06 17.56 11.50
N ALA A 396 -0.22 16.57 10.65
CA ALA A 396 -1.35 16.55 9.74
C ALA A 396 -2.60 15.82 10.31
N ASN A 397 -2.46 15.07 11.42
CA ASN A 397 -3.57 14.37 12.09
C ASN A 397 -3.77 14.79 13.57
N ASN A 398 -3.26 15.96 13.97
CA ASN A 398 -3.25 16.46 15.36
C ASN A 398 -2.45 15.58 16.34
N PHE A 399 -1.35 14.98 15.88
CA PHE A 399 -0.45 14.13 16.68
C PHE A 399 -1.08 12.81 17.15
N ILE A 400 -2.15 12.34 16.50
CA ILE A 400 -2.71 10.99 16.74
C ILE A 400 -1.67 9.95 16.31
N GLY A 401 -1.36 9.01 17.21
CA GLY A 401 -0.27 8.07 17.09
C GLY A 401 1.13 8.65 17.35
N ARG A 402 1.28 9.99 17.52
CA ARG A 402 2.56 10.55 18.00
C ARG A 402 2.67 10.35 19.49
N GLN A 403 3.87 9.93 19.86
CA GLN A 403 4.20 9.30 21.12
C GLN A 403 5.75 9.42 21.19
N HIS A 404 6.34 9.72 22.35
CA HIS A 404 7.81 9.79 22.60
C HIS A 404 8.12 9.60 24.09
N TRP A 405 9.31 9.12 24.46
CA TRP A 405 9.73 9.04 25.87
C TRP A 405 9.97 10.43 26.53
N GLU A 406 9.87 10.50 27.86
CA GLU A 406 10.26 11.67 28.67
C GLU A 406 10.80 11.27 30.06
N PHE A 407 12.09 11.54 30.35
CA PHE A 407 12.61 11.33 31.70
C PHE A 407 12.17 12.42 32.69
N ASP A 408 11.85 11.99 33.91
CA ASP A 408 12.20 12.64 35.18
C ASP A 408 12.22 11.52 36.29
N PRO A 409 12.53 11.76 37.59
CA PRO A 409 12.95 10.68 38.52
C PRO A 409 12.01 10.27 39.69
N ASN A 410 10.73 10.67 39.73
CA ASN A 410 9.88 10.62 40.95
C ASN A 410 8.45 10.03 40.82
N ALA A 411 7.97 9.65 39.64
CA ALA A 411 6.59 9.17 39.44
C ALA A 411 6.46 7.65 39.54
N GLY A 412 5.22 7.18 39.55
CA GLY A 412 4.90 5.88 40.13
C GLY A 412 5.14 5.84 41.65
N THR A 413 4.88 4.69 42.24
CA THR A 413 5.17 4.42 43.65
C THR A 413 6.63 4.00 43.85
N PRO A 414 7.17 4.03 45.09
CA PRO A 414 8.47 3.43 45.39
C PRO A 414 8.55 1.94 45.00
N GLN A 415 7.43 1.22 45.11
CA GLN A 415 7.27 -0.18 44.71
C GLN A 415 7.37 -0.34 43.18
N GLU A 416 6.70 0.53 42.42
CA GLU A 416 6.76 0.51 40.95
C GLU A 416 8.17 0.85 40.43
N ARG A 417 8.87 1.83 41.03
CA ARG A 417 10.27 2.11 40.67
C ARG A 417 11.23 0.97 41.05
N ALA A 418 10.97 0.28 42.16
CA ALA A 418 11.73 -0.92 42.53
C ALA A 418 11.48 -2.08 41.54
N GLU A 419 10.24 -2.25 41.07
CA GLU A 419 9.87 -3.26 40.08
C GLU A 419 10.48 -2.97 38.70
N VAL A 420 10.44 -1.72 38.22
CA VAL A 420 11.12 -1.28 36.99
C VAL A 420 12.61 -1.65 37.03
N GLU A 421 13.29 -1.42 38.15
CA GLU A 421 14.71 -1.74 38.31
C GLU A 421 14.95 -3.26 38.51
N ARG A 422 14.02 -3.99 39.17
CA ARG A 422 14.03 -5.47 39.24
C ARG A 422 14.02 -6.08 37.83
N LEU A 423 13.13 -5.59 36.96
CA LEU A 423 13.01 -6.05 35.57
C LEU A 423 14.26 -5.77 34.74
N ARG A 424 14.88 -4.59 34.91
CA ARG A 424 16.15 -4.24 34.26
C ARG A 424 17.29 -5.17 34.69
N GLN A 425 17.36 -5.50 35.98
CA GLN A 425 18.35 -6.43 36.51
C GLN A 425 18.09 -7.87 36.07
N GLU A 426 16.82 -8.27 35.98
CA GLU A 426 16.39 -9.57 35.44
C GLU A 426 16.73 -9.71 33.95
N PHE A 427 16.51 -8.69 33.12
CA PHE A 427 16.97 -8.71 31.72
C PHE A 427 18.50 -8.81 31.66
N THR A 428 19.21 -7.92 32.37
CA THR A 428 20.69 -7.87 32.38
C THR A 428 21.31 -9.23 32.78
N LYS A 429 20.69 -9.93 33.74
CA LYS A 429 21.11 -11.28 34.17
C LYS A 429 20.90 -12.36 33.10
N ASN A 430 19.85 -12.24 32.28
CA ASN A 430 19.44 -13.27 31.32
C ASN A 430 19.78 -12.94 29.85
N ARG A 431 20.41 -11.79 29.57
CA ARG A 431 20.70 -11.19 28.24
C ARG A 431 21.36 -12.09 27.18
N PHE A 432 21.99 -13.17 27.59
CA PHE A 432 22.58 -14.15 26.67
C PHE A 432 21.56 -15.21 26.21
N SER A 433 20.58 -15.54 27.06
CA SER A 433 19.48 -16.47 26.77
C SER A 433 18.20 -15.77 26.28
N ILE A 434 18.02 -14.49 26.60
CA ILE A 434 16.88 -13.66 26.19
C ILE A 434 17.41 -12.46 25.42
N LYS A 435 17.13 -12.42 24.11
CA LYS A 435 17.59 -11.35 23.20
C LYS A 435 16.56 -10.25 22.95
N GLN A 436 15.26 -10.54 23.12
CA GLN A 436 14.18 -9.57 22.92
C GLN A 436 13.61 -9.07 24.23
N SER A 437 13.39 -7.77 24.36
CA SER A 437 12.56 -7.22 25.44
C SER A 437 11.09 -7.55 25.21
N SER A 438 10.37 -7.71 26.31
CA SER A 438 8.94 -8.00 26.37
C SER A 438 8.06 -6.76 26.56
N ASP A 439 8.65 -5.56 26.55
CA ASP A 439 8.00 -4.26 26.82
C ASP A 439 7.34 -4.15 28.19
N LEU A 440 7.98 -4.71 29.21
CA LEU A 440 7.37 -4.84 30.53
C LEU A 440 7.10 -3.48 31.16
N LEU A 441 7.99 -2.51 30.93
CA LEU A 441 7.82 -1.12 31.40
C LEU A 441 6.59 -0.43 30.79
N MET A 442 6.33 -0.64 29.49
CA MET A 442 5.15 -0.11 28.80
C MET A 442 3.87 -0.81 29.26
N ARG A 443 3.92 -2.13 29.35
CA ARG A 443 2.76 -2.96 29.71
C ARG A 443 2.32 -2.64 31.15
N MET A 444 3.25 -2.56 32.10
CA MET A 444 2.98 -2.12 33.49
C MET A 444 2.23 -0.78 33.58
N GLN A 445 2.60 0.21 32.76
CA GLN A 445 1.99 1.53 32.83
C GLN A 445 0.63 1.57 32.10
N LEU A 446 0.49 0.96 30.91
CA LEU A 446 -0.80 0.93 30.22
C LEU A 446 -1.86 0.09 30.95
N THR A 447 -1.51 -1.07 31.52
CA THR A 447 -2.46 -1.89 32.29
C THR A 447 -2.92 -1.21 33.59
N LYS A 448 -2.20 -0.19 34.04
CA LYS A 448 -2.53 0.67 35.18
C LYS A 448 -3.32 1.93 34.77
N GLU A 449 -3.01 2.52 33.60
CA GLU A 449 -3.73 3.70 33.07
C GLU A 449 -5.12 3.32 32.52
N ASN A 450 -5.25 2.14 31.90
CA ASN A 450 -6.53 1.56 31.50
C ASN A 450 -7.13 0.73 32.65
N GLN A 451 -8.46 0.73 32.76
CA GLN A 451 -9.17 -0.19 33.66
C GLN A 451 -9.17 -1.61 33.07
N CYS A 452 -8.17 -2.41 33.44
CA CYS A 452 -8.17 -3.84 33.09
C CYS A 452 -9.33 -4.55 33.82
N GLY A 453 -10.12 -5.32 33.06
CA GLY A 453 -11.18 -6.15 33.63
C GLY A 453 -10.60 -7.35 34.41
N ALA A 454 -11.43 -7.96 35.26
CA ALA A 454 -11.02 -9.19 35.95
C ALA A 454 -10.70 -10.29 34.94
N ILE A 455 -9.49 -10.83 35.01
CA ILE A 455 -8.99 -11.86 34.08
C ILE A 455 -9.37 -13.23 34.67
N PRO A 456 -10.18 -14.07 33.98
CA PRO A 456 -10.55 -15.40 34.46
C PRO A 456 -9.33 -16.30 34.70
N GLU A 457 -9.45 -17.36 35.51
CA GLU A 457 -8.33 -18.27 35.80
C GLU A 457 -7.74 -18.95 34.54
N ALA A 458 -6.43 -19.26 34.60
CA ALA A 458 -5.69 -19.80 33.46
C ALA A 458 -6.06 -21.28 33.19
N VAL A 459 -6.48 -21.57 31.96
CA VAL A 459 -6.80 -22.93 31.52
C VAL A 459 -5.54 -23.60 30.96
N LYS A 460 -5.35 -24.88 31.29
CA LYS A 460 -4.39 -25.80 30.66
C LYS A 460 -5.14 -27.02 30.13
N VAL A 461 -4.67 -27.59 29.03
CA VAL A 461 -5.28 -28.75 28.34
C VAL A 461 -4.22 -29.85 28.20
N GLY A 462 -4.48 -31.03 28.75
CA GLY A 462 -3.57 -32.18 28.72
C GLY A 462 -3.30 -32.74 27.31
N GLU A 463 -2.23 -33.51 27.13
CA GLU A 463 -1.80 -34.03 25.82
C GLU A 463 -2.86 -34.92 25.13
N GLU A 464 -3.62 -35.70 25.90
CA GLU A 464 -4.73 -36.54 25.43
C GLU A 464 -6.12 -35.87 25.58
N GLU A 465 -6.21 -34.74 26.27
CA GLU A 465 -7.48 -34.06 26.57
C GLU A 465 -8.06 -33.35 25.33
N LYS A 466 -9.38 -33.34 25.15
CA LYS A 466 -9.99 -32.59 24.03
C LYS A 466 -10.12 -31.11 24.38
N ILE A 467 -9.65 -30.23 23.49
CA ILE A 467 -9.88 -28.77 23.63
C ILE A 467 -11.38 -28.51 23.67
N THR A 468 -11.90 -27.95 24.77
CA THR A 468 -13.31 -27.61 24.90
C THR A 468 -13.60 -26.20 24.40
N GLN A 469 -14.86 -25.92 24.05
CA GLN A 469 -15.29 -24.57 23.68
C GLN A 469 -15.18 -23.58 24.83
N GLU A 470 -15.40 -24.03 26.07
CA GLU A 470 -15.23 -23.25 27.28
C GLU A 470 -13.76 -22.88 27.53
N ALA A 471 -12.84 -23.85 27.46
CA ALA A 471 -11.41 -23.61 27.56
C ALA A 471 -10.95 -22.55 26.55
N LEU A 472 -11.35 -22.72 25.29
CA LEU A 472 -10.99 -21.82 24.19
C LEU A 472 -11.56 -20.40 24.37
N LEU A 473 -12.83 -20.27 24.78
CA LEU A 473 -13.45 -18.98 25.09
C LEU A 473 -12.75 -18.28 26.25
N THR A 474 -12.38 -19.02 27.29
CA THR A 474 -11.67 -18.48 28.47
C THR A 474 -10.25 -18.01 28.10
N THR A 475 -9.47 -18.80 27.36
CA THR A 475 -8.14 -18.37 26.85
C THR A 475 -8.24 -17.11 25.98
N MET A 476 -9.20 -17.06 25.05
CA MET A 476 -9.42 -15.88 24.21
C MET A 476 -9.84 -14.64 25.02
N ARG A 477 -10.77 -14.77 25.97
CA ARG A 477 -11.17 -13.64 26.84
C ARG A 477 -10.01 -13.14 27.69
N ARG A 478 -9.20 -14.03 28.27
CA ARG A 478 -7.97 -13.67 29.00
C ARG A 478 -7.03 -12.85 28.13
N ALA A 479 -6.76 -13.32 26.90
CA ALA A 479 -5.86 -12.66 25.96
C ALA A 479 -6.41 -11.30 25.47
N LEU A 480 -7.71 -11.22 25.18
CA LEU A 480 -8.36 -9.98 24.73
C LEU A 480 -8.49 -8.94 25.84
N THR A 481 -8.80 -9.34 27.08
CA THR A 481 -8.83 -8.42 28.23
C THR A 481 -7.46 -7.81 28.50
N PHE A 482 -6.38 -8.60 28.41
CA PHE A 482 -5.02 -8.09 28.49
C PHE A 482 -4.67 -7.19 27.28
N PHE A 483 -4.94 -7.65 26.06
CA PHE A 483 -4.62 -6.87 24.86
C PHE A 483 -5.39 -5.54 24.81
N SER A 484 -6.62 -5.49 25.31
CA SER A 484 -7.39 -4.26 25.48
C SER A 484 -6.84 -3.31 26.55
N SER A 485 -6.23 -3.82 27.64
CA SER A 485 -5.64 -2.96 28.68
C SER A 485 -4.27 -2.39 28.29
N ILE A 486 -3.61 -2.94 27.26
CA ILE A 486 -2.41 -2.34 26.63
C ILE A 486 -2.71 -1.51 25.37
N GLN A 487 -3.96 -1.09 25.15
CA GLN A 487 -4.31 -0.14 24.08
C GLN A 487 -4.08 1.32 24.53
N ALA A 488 -3.47 2.14 23.69
CA ALA A 488 -3.28 3.57 23.93
C ALA A 488 -4.62 4.36 23.94
N HIS A 489 -4.59 5.55 24.53
CA HIS A 489 -5.76 6.43 24.67
C HIS A 489 -6.39 6.85 23.33
N ASP A 490 -5.57 7.01 22.30
CA ASP A 490 -5.91 7.37 20.92
C ASP A 490 -6.15 6.15 20.00
N GLY A 491 -6.03 4.93 20.54
CA GLY A 491 -6.62 3.72 19.98
C GLY A 491 -5.70 2.72 19.30
N HIS A 492 -4.40 3.02 19.17
CA HIS A 492 -3.41 2.03 18.71
C HIS A 492 -2.76 1.25 19.84
N TRP A 493 -1.93 0.28 19.46
CA TRP A 493 -1.06 -0.46 20.37
C TRP A 493 0.38 0.01 20.14
N PRO A 494 1.08 0.53 21.17
CA PRO A 494 2.51 0.80 21.09
C PRO A 494 3.31 -0.48 21.38
N ALA A 495 4.48 -0.63 20.76
CA ALA A 495 5.30 -1.83 20.85
C ALA A 495 6.77 -1.55 20.53
N ASP A 496 7.70 -2.37 21.04
CA ASP A 496 9.06 -2.42 20.55
C ASP A 496 9.09 -2.87 19.10
N PHE A 497 9.71 -2.02 18.28
CA PHE A 497 9.93 -2.20 16.87
C PHE A 497 11.39 -1.89 16.53
N SER A 498 12.32 -2.61 17.16
CA SER A 498 13.78 -2.44 17.05
C SER A 498 14.49 -3.77 16.73
N GLY A 499 15.79 -3.89 16.98
CA GLY A 499 16.59 -5.09 16.70
C GLY A 499 17.91 -4.83 15.96
N PRO A 500 17.94 -3.96 14.95
CA PRO A 500 19.18 -3.63 14.23
C PRO A 500 20.14 -2.77 15.07
N LEU A 501 21.42 -3.16 15.11
CA LEU A 501 22.46 -2.52 15.93
C LEU A 501 23.28 -1.49 15.14
N PHE A 502 22.62 -0.64 14.36
CA PHE A 502 23.26 0.45 13.60
C PHE A 502 22.41 1.71 13.46
N PHE A 503 21.48 1.95 14.39
CA PHE A 503 20.64 3.15 14.40
C PHE A 503 21.04 4.15 15.48
N ILE A 504 21.25 3.66 16.71
CA ILE A 504 21.59 4.52 17.84
C ILE A 504 23.02 5.04 17.74
N GLN A 505 23.94 4.23 17.22
CA GLN A 505 25.35 4.59 17.14
C GLN A 505 25.60 5.73 16.12
N PRO A 506 25.04 5.70 14.88
CA PRO A 506 25.11 6.86 14.01
C PRO A 506 24.41 8.11 14.55
N LEU A 507 23.31 7.97 15.28
CA LEU A 507 22.63 9.10 15.92
C LEU A 507 23.54 9.79 16.95
N ILE A 508 24.19 9.01 17.82
CA ILE A 508 25.17 9.52 18.79
C ILE A 508 26.37 10.18 18.08
N MET A 509 26.89 9.59 17.00
CA MET A 509 27.96 10.20 16.20
C MET A 509 27.54 11.52 15.54
N ALA A 510 26.34 11.58 14.96
CA ALA A 510 25.82 12.79 14.34
C ALA A 510 25.63 13.91 15.37
N LEU A 511 24.99 13.63 16.50
CA LEU A 511 24.76 14.61 17.57
C LEU A 511 26.07 15.11 18.23
N TYR A 512 27.10 14.24 18.31
CA TYR A 512 28.44 14.64 18.72
C TYR A 512 29.10 15.60 17.71
N ILE A 513 28.95 15.33 16.41
CA ILE A 513 29.48 16.19 15.34
C ILE A 513 28.78 17.55 15.30
N THR A 514 27.45 17.58 15.46
CA THR A 514 26.68 18.84 15.41
C THR A 514 26.73 19.67 16.69
N GLY A 515 27.15 19.06 17.81
CA GLY A 515 27.22 19.69 19.14
C GLY A 515 25.93 19.60 19.97
N SER A 516 24.85 19.02 19.43
CA SER A 516 23.55 18.86 20.12
C SER A 516 23.44 17.58 20.95
N LEU A 517 24.55 16.90 21.26
CA LEU A 517 24.54 15.65 22.05
C LEU A 517 23.88 15.83 23.43
N GLU A 518 24.36 16.77 24.24
CA GLU A 518 23.81 17.02 25.60
C GLU A 518 22.43 17.73 25.56
N GLU A 519 22.06 18.33 24.43
CA GLU A 519 20.74 18.96 24.21
C GLU A 519 19.64 17.90 24.01
N VAL A 520 19.98 16.80 23.33
CA VAL A 520 19.03 15.73 22.94
C VAL A 520 19.16 14.50 23.82
N ILE A 521 20.38 14.10 24.17
CA ILE A 521 20.72 12.91 24.95
C ILE A 521 21.07 13.34 26.39
N GLY A 522 20.06 13.82 27.11
CA GLY A 522 20.20 14.12 28.54
C GLY A 522 20.66 12.90 29.37
N PRO A 523 21.14 13.09 30.62
CA PRO A 523 21.90 12.08 31.38
C PRO A 523 21.26 10.69 31.48
N GLU A 524 19.93 10.64 31.56
CA GLU A 524 19.19 9.39 31.73
C GLU A 524 18.93 8.70 30.39
N HIS A 525 18.77 9.44 29.27
CA HIS A 525 18.88 8.85 27.93
C HIS A 525 20.24 8.17 27.79
N LYS A 526 21.33 8.88 28.09
CA LYS A 526 22.70 8.36 28.03
C LYS A 526 22.88 7.07 28.84
N LYS A 527 22.41 7.03 30.09
CA LYS A 527 22.43 5.85 30.96
C LYS A 527 21.67 4.66 30.37
N GLU A 528 20.44 4.88 29.88
CA GLU A 528 19.63 3.81 29.30
C GLU A 528 20.20 3.32 27.93
N ILE A 529 20.89 4.19 27.17
CA ILE A 529 21.60 3.82 25.94
C ILE A 529 22.82 2.94 26.24
N ILE A 530 23.61 3.30 27.26
CA ILE A 530 24.75 2.50 27.73
C ILE A 530 24.26 1.12 28.20
N ARG A 531 23.14 1.08 28.95
CA ARG A 531 22.47 -0.18 29.34
C ARG A 531 22.08 -1.03 28.13
N TYR A 532 21.41 -0.45 27.12
CA TYR A 532 21.01 -1.17 25.90
C TYR A 532 22.23 -1.76 25.17
N LEU A 533 23.28 -0.97 24.96
CA LEU A 533 24.48 -1.44 24.29
C LEU A 533 25.17 -2.56 25.09
N TYR A 534 25.38 -2.44 26.40
CA TYR A 534 25.97 -3.54 27.18
C TYR A 534 25.07 -4.76 27.35
N ASN A 535 23.74 -4.62 27.27
CA ASN A 535 22.83 -5.76 27.27
C ASN A 535 22.90 -6.57 25.97
N HIS A 536 23.18 -5.93 24.84
CA HIS A 536 23.30 -6.58 23.54
C HIS A 536 24.75 -6.81 23.06
N GLN A 537 25.72 -6.72 23.98
CA GLN A 537 27.08 -7.19 23.74
C GLN A 537 27.11 -8.72 23.79
N ASN A 538 27.77 -9.36 22.83
CA ASN A 538 27.95 -10.81 22.80
C ASN A 538 29.06 -11.27 23.75
N GLU A 539 29.10 -12.57 24.05
CA GLU A 539 30.09 -13.16 24.98
C GLU A 539 31.55 -13.01 24.50
N ASP A 540 31.76 -12.86 23.19
CA ASP A 540 33.06 -12.57 22.57
C ASP A 540 33.50 -11.09 22.71
N GLY A 541 32.64 -10.24 23.29
CA GLY A 541 32.87 -8.81 23.46
C GLY A 541 32.45 -7.94 22.28
N GLY A 542 32.05 -8.54 21.16
CA GLY A 542 31.57 -7.79 19.99
C GLY A 542 30.08 -7.44 20.05
N TRP A 543 29.61 -6.80 18.98
CA TRP A 543 28.20 -6.55 18.69
C TRP A 543 27.87 -7.01 17.27
N GLY A 544 26.72 -7.66 17.11
CA GLY A 544 26.25 -8.10 15.80
C GLY A 544 25.64 -6.98 14.95
N PHE A 545 25.25 -7.32 13.73
CA PHE A 545 24.47 -6.44 12.84
C PHE A 545 23.06 -6.14 13.40
N HIS A 546 22.54 -7.08 14.20
CA HIS A 546 21.30 -7.01 14.96
C HIS A 546 21.46 -7.82 16.25
N ILE A 547 20.56 -7.65 17.23
CA ILE A 547 20.66 -8.26 18.57
C ILE A 547 20.63 -9.80 18.59
N GLU A 548 19.98 -10.43 17.61
CA GLU A 548 20.03 -11.91 17.40
C GLU A 548 21.31 -12.39 16.68
N GLY A 549 22.24 -11.48 16.34
CA GLY A 549 23.35 -11.73 15.42
C GLY A 549 24.68 -12.02 16.10
N HIS A 550 25.50 -12.85 15.45
CA HIS A 550 26.93 -12.96 15.78
C HIS A 550 27.65 -11.63 15.56
N SER A 551 28.76 -11.40 16.27
CA SER A 551 29.50 -10.15 16.25
C SER A 551 30.09 -9.83 14.87
N THR A 552 30.00 -8.57 14.44
CA THR A 552 30.54 -8.09 13.15
C THR A 552 31.37 -6.82 13.31
N MET A 553 32.15 -6.44 12.30
CA MET A 553 32.96 -5.22 12.34
C MET A 553 32.09 -3.96 12.29
N PHE A 554 30.95 -4.00 11.58
CA PHE A 554 29.98 -2.90 11.56
C PHE A 554 29.33 -2.68 12.93
N GLY A 555 28.78 -3.74 13.53
CA GLY A 555 28.16 -3.66 14.87
C GLY A 555 29.18 -3.26 15.94
N SER A 556 30.27 -4.01 16.04
CA SER A 556 31.29 -3.81 17.08
C SER A 556 31.98 -2.44 16.96
N GLY A 557 32.39 -2.06 15.74
CA GLY A 557 33.06 -0.78 15.50
C GLY A 557 32.18 0.42 15.83
N LEU A 558 30.89 0.40 15.45
CA LEU A 558 29.98 1.50 15.75
C LEU A 558 29.58 1.55 17.23
N SER A 559 29.29 0.40 17.87
CA SER A 559 28.96 0.34 19.30
C SER A 559 30.11 0.82 20.19
N TYR A 560 31.34 0.39 19.90
CA TYR A 560 32.53 0.85 20.61
C TYR A 560 32.68 2.39 20.52
N ILE A 561 32.57 2.96 19.31
CA ILE A 561 32.65 4.42 19.12
C ILE A 561 31.52 5.15 19.87
N ALA A 562 30.29 4.63 19.84
CA ALA A 562 29.16 5.24 20.54
C ALA A 562 29.38 5.26 22.06
N LEU A 563 29.85 4.15 22.66
CA LEU A 563 30.18 4.07 24.08
C LEU A 563 31.32 5.05 24.46
N ARG A 564 32.39 5.12 23.65
CA ARG A 564 33.49 6.08 23.85
C ARG A 564 33.03 7.55 23.71
N ILE A 565 32.07 7.86 22.84
CA ILE A 565 31.43 9.19 22.74
C ILE A 565 30.56 9.48 23.97
N LEU A 566 29.85 8.48 24.47
CA LEU A 566 29.09 8.58 25.71
C LEU A 566 29.99 8.60 26.96
N GLY A 567 31.31 8.48 26.83
CA GLY A 567 32.28 8.67 27.91
C GLY A 567 32.64 7.40 28.68
N GLU A 568 32.30 6.21 28.17
CA GLU A 568 32.87 4.96 28.66
C GLU A 568 34.38 4.95 28.37
N GLU A 569 35.20 4.54 29.34
CA GLU A 569 36.66 4.56 29.24
C GLU A 569 37.25 3.19 28.86
N LEU A 570 38.55 3.19 28.52
CA LEU A 570 39.32 1.96 28.39
C LEU A 570 39.93 1.64 29.75
N GLU A 571 39.32 0.69 30.45
CA GLU A 571 39.83 0.16 31.72
C GLU A 571 40.96 -0.85 31.46
N ASP A 572 41.99 -0.86 32.32
CA ASP A 572 43.23 -1.62 32.13
C ASP A 572 43.10 -3.16 32.24
N HIS A 573 41.89 -3.68 32.49
CA HIS A 573 41.67 -5.11 32.75
C HIS A 573 41.01 -5.80 31.53
N GLU A 574 41.68 -6.80 30.95
CA GLU A 574 41.28 -7.42 29.66
C GLU A 574 39.86 -8.02 29.66
N ASP A 575 39.36 -8.45 30.83
CA ASP A 575 38.00 -9.00 30.93
C ASP A 575 36.85 -7.97 30.82
N MET A 576 37.15 -6.66 30.90
CA MET A 576 36.10 -5.63 30.95
C MET A 576 35.44 -5.40 29.57
N PRO A 577 34.15 -5.01 29.52
CA PRO A 577 33.37 -4.89 28.28
C PRO A 577 34.08 -4.14 27.13
N MET A 578 34.67 -2.98 27.41
CA MET A 578 35.35 -2.16 26.41
C MET A 578 36.71 -2.74 25.99
N ALA A 579 37.41 -3.45 26.89
CA ALA A 579 38.66 -4.13 26.57
C ALA A 579 38.41 -5.34 25.64
N LYS A 580 37.39 -6.17 25.93
CA LYS A 580 36.96 -7.27 25.06
C LYS A 580 36.52 -6.76 23.69
N ALA A 581 35.69 -5.71 23.64
CA ALA A 581 35.27 -5.08 22.38
C ALA A 581 36.45 -4.60 21.54
N ARG A 582 37.40 -3.89 22.15
CA ARG A 582 38.61 -3.43 21.45
C ARG A 582 39.45 -4.60 20.96
N LYS A 583 39.64 -5.64 21.77
CA LYS A 583 40.35 -6.86 21.38
C LYS A 583 39.68 -7.54 20.20
N TRP A 584 38.36 -7.73 20.24
CA TRP A 584 37.57 -8.30 19.15
C TRP A 584 37.79 -7.53 17.84
N ILE A 585 37.69 -6.19 17.87
CA ILE A 585 37.90 -5.33 16.69
C ILE A 585 39.31 -5.52 16.11
N LEU A 586 40.35 -5.60 16.95
CA LEU A 586 41.73 -5.76 16.49
C LEU A 586 42.00 -7.17 15.97
N ASP A 587 41.51 -8.22 16.63
CA ASP A 587 41.69 -9.61 16.19
C ASP A 587 41.03 -9.88 14.82
N HIS A 588 39.94 -9.17 14.49
CA HIS A 588 39.25 -9.25 13.20
C HIS A 588 39.75 -8.22 12.14
N GLY A 589 40.96 -7.67 12.32
CA GLY A 589 41.65 -6.85 11.31
C GLY A 589 41.41 -5.34 11.41
N GLY A 590 40.75 -4.88 12.48
CA GLY A 590 40.59 -3.47 12.82
C GLY A 590 39.57 -2.72 11.96
N LEU A 591 39.34 -1.46 12.30
CA LEU A 591 38.32 -0.60 11.67
C LEU A 591 38.54 -0.36 10.17
N VAL A 592 39.72 -0.72 9.62
CA VAL A 592 40.01 -0.77 8.17
C VAL A 592 38.99 -1.64 7.42
N ALA A 593 38.49 -2.70 8.08
CA ALA A 593 37.63 -3.73 7.49
C ALA A 593 36.11 -3.49 7.67
N ILE A 594 35.70 -2.35 8.23
CA ILE A 594 34.27 -2.04 8.41
C ILE A 594 33.55 -1.89 7.04
N PRO A 595 32.29 -2.32 6.85
CA PRO A 595 31.51 -2.14 5.61
C PRO A 595 31.28 -0.68 5.16
N SER A 596 30.81 -0.47 3.92
CA SER A 596 30.70 0.86 3.28
C SER A 596 29.91 1.90 4.08
N TRP A 597 28.77 1.53 4.67
CA TRP A 597 27.99 2.43 5.54
C TRP A 597 28.75 2.78 6.82
N GLY A 598 29.55 1.84 7.34
CA GLY A 598 30.49 2.08 8.41
C GLY A 598 31.56 3.08 7.98
N LYS A 599 32.26 2.81 6.87
CA LYS A 599 33.30 3.69 6.28
C LYS A 599 32.78 5.11 6.09
N PHE A 600 31.54 5.26 5.63
CA PHE A 600 30.85 6.55 5.57
C PHE A 600 30.78 7.23 6.95
N TRP A 601 30.16 6.61 7.95
CA TRP A 601 29.99 7.22 9.28
C TRP A 601 31.32 7.50 9.97
N VAL A 602 32.29 6.59 9.89
CA VAL A 602 33.61 6.78 10.50
C VAL A 602 34.48 7.80 9.76
N SER A 603 34.25 8.03 8.46
CA SER A 603 34.87 9.15 7.72
C SER A 603 34.22 10.49 8.08
N VAL A 604 32.90 10.53 8.19
CA VAL A 604 32.13 11.72 8.60
C VAL A 604 32.50 12.15 10.03
N LEU A 605 32.72 11.19 10.94
CA LEU A 605 33.25 11.43 12.29
C LEU A 605 34.76 11.78 12.31
N GLY A 606 35.50 11.43 11.27
CA GLY A 606 36.94 11.68 11.15
C GLY A 606 37.84 10.69 11.87
N VAL A 607 37.39 9.46 12.14
CA VAL A 607 38.25 8.34 12.60
C VAL A 607 38.66 7.39 11.46
N TYR A 608 38.40 7.77 10.21
CA TYR A 608 38.72 7.05 8.96
C TYR A 608 38.89 8.10 7.83
N GLU A 609 39.66 7.82 6.77
CA GLU A 609 39.86 8.78 5.67
C GLU A 609 38.95 8.50 4.46
N TRP A 610 38.38 9.55 3.84
CA TRP A 610 37.51 9.44 2.65
C TRP A 610 38.14 8.73 1.45
N SER A 611 39.47 8.69 1.35
CA SER A 611 40.22 7.93 0.35
C SER A 611 40.11 6.41 0.52
N GLY A 612 39.65 5.96 1.68
CA GLY A 612 39.29 4.57 1.99
C GLY A 612 37.83 4.22 1.72
N CYS A 613 37.02 5.15 1.18
CA CYS A 613 35.64 4.88 0.76
C CYS A 613 35.55 4.64 -0.75
N ASN A 614 34.70 3.71 -1.18
CA ASN A 614 34.29 3.65 -2.59
C ASN A 614 33.34 4.81 -2.94
N PRO A 615 33.27 5.25 -4.22
CA PRO A 615 32.55 6.48 -4.54
C PRO A 615 31.02 6.44 -4.41
N PHE A 616 30.46 7.49 -3.78
CA PHE A 616 29.04 7.83 -3.73
C PHE A 616 28.76 9.15 -4.50
N PRO A 617 28.90 9.19 -5.84
CA PRO A 617 28.92 10.45 -6.59
C PRO A 617 27.54 11.14 -6.64
N PRO A 618 27.40 12.39 -6.16
CA PRO A 618 26.15 13.15 -6.29
C PRO A 618 25.76 13.44 -7.74
N GLU A 619 26.68 13.31 -8.71
CA GLU A 619 26.41 13.38 -10.15
C GLU A 619 25.34 12.37 -10.63
N LEU A 620 25.05 11.32 -9.85
CA LEU A 620 23.93 10.42 -10.10
C LEU A 620 22.58 11.18 -10.19
N TRP A 621 22.41 12.25 -9.42
CA TRP A 621 21.21 13.11 -9.43
C TRP A 621 21.12 14.02 -10.67
N LEU A 622 22.15 14.06 -11.53
CA LEU A 622 22.10 14.70 -12.85
C LEU A 622 21.66 13.75 -13.98
N GLN A 623 21.50 12.45 -13.71
CA GLN A 623 21.20 11.45 -14.74
C GLN A 623 19.84 11.72 -15.43
N PRO A 624 19.76 11.72 -16.77
CA PRO A 624 18.49 11.93 -17.48
C PRO A 624 17.52 10.78 -17.22
N LYS A 625 16.21 11.05 -17.22
CA LYS A 625 15.15 10.06 -16.92
C LYS A 625 15.20 8.78 -17.77
N LEU A 626 15.82 8.81 -18.96
CA LEU A 626 16.03 7.64 -19.80
C LEU A 626 17.10 6.70 -19.24
N SER A 627 18.14 7.22 -18.57
CA SER A 627 19.23 6.44 -17.98
C SER A 627 18.70 5.36 -17.02
N PRO A 628 19.18 4.11 -17.08
CA PRO A 628 18.76 3.06 -16.13
C PRO A 628 19.20 3.39 -14.69
N PHE A 629 20.29 4.16 -14.53
CA PHE A 629 20.84 4.60 -13.25
C PHE A 629 20.25 5.94 -12.74
N ASN A 630 19.14 6.42 -13.30
CA ASN A 630 18.46 7.61 -12.75
C ASN A 630 17.90 7.29 -11.34
N PRO A 631 18.18 8.10 -10.29
CA PRO A 631 17.74 7.81 -8.93
C PRO A 631 16.25 7.54 -8.78
N GLY A 632 15.39 8.20 -9.56
CA GLY A 632 13.93 7.96 -9.54
C GLY A 632 13.47 6.57 -9.99
N LYS A 633 14.39 5.71 -10.45
CA LYS A 633 14.17 4.28 -10.73
C LYS A 633 14.65 3.34 -9.63
N ILE A 634 15.46 3.84 -8.70
CA ILE A 634 15.98 3.10 -7.55
C ILE A 634 14.87 3.01 -6.49
N MET A 635 14.83 1.87 -5.78
CA MET A 635 13.95 1.61 -4.64
C MET A 635 13.94 2.80 -3.68
N SER A 636 12.75 3.22 -3.29
CA SER A 636 12.47 4.42 -2.49
C SER A 636 13.38 4.58 -1.28
N TYR A 637 13.49 3.54 -0.44
CA TYR A 637 14.36 3.55 0.73
C TYR A 637 15.85 3.74 0.38
N CYS A 638 16.42 2.90 -0.48
CA CYS A 638 17.83 3.04 -0.89
C CYS A 638 18.10 4.38 -1.57
N ARG A 639 17.17 4.87 -2.40
CA ARG A 639 17.24 6.17 -3.05
C ARG A 639 17.36 7.31 -2.04
N MET A 640 16.57 7.29 -0.98
CA MET A 640 16.57 8.34 0.06
C MET A 640 17.82 8.27 0.95
N LEU A 641 18.33 7.07 1.28
CA LEU A 641 19.60 6.95 2.00
C LEU A 641 20.79 7.47 1.19
N TYR A 642 20.93 6.99 -0.05
CA TYR A 642 22.07 7.35 -0.91
C TYR A 642 22.01 8.81 -1.41
N MET A 643 20.85 9.46 -1.32
CA MET A 643 20.71 10.92 -1.49
C MET A 643 21.62 11.68 -0.52
N SER A 644 21.33 11.57 0.78
CA SER A 644 22.05 12.29 1.83
C SER A 644 23.50 11.81 1.98
N ILE A 645 23.77 10.50 1.80
CA ILE A 645 25.16 9.97 1.71
C ILE A 645 25.93 10.64 0.56
N SER A 646 25.36 10.74 -0.65
CA SER A 646 26.06 11.32 -1.81
C SER A 646 26.31 12.82 -1.68
N TYR A 647 25.42 13.56 -0.99
CA TYR A 647 25.63 14.96 -0.66
C TYR A 647 26.83 15.14 0.30
N VAL A 648 26.84 14.40 1.41
CA VAL A 648 27.91 14.47 2.43
C VAL A 648 29.26 13.99 1.89
N TYR A 649 29.27 12.88 1.13
CA TYR A 649 30.44 12.39 0.40
C TYR A 649 30.97 13.45 -0.59
N GLY A 650 30.08 14.03 -1.40
CA GLY A 650 30.44 15.03 -2.42
C GLY A 650 30.91 16.37 -1.83
N LYS A 651 30.52 16.69 -0.59
CA LYS A 651 31.04 17.80 0.23
C LYS A 651 32.39 17.48 0.89
N ARG A 652 32.81 16.20 0.96
CA ARG A 652 34.00 15.71 1.69
C ARG A 652 34.01 16.13 3.17
N PHE A 653 32.82 16.22 3.78
CA PHE A 653 32.71 16.69 5.16
C PHE A 653 33.40 15.74 6.15
N VAL A 654 34.08 16.30 7.15
CA VAL A 654 34.70 15.57 8.27
C VAL A 654 34.49 16.41 9.54
N GLY A 655 34.07 15.77 10.63
CA GLY A 655 33.87 16.39 11.93
C GLY A 655 35.16 16.88 12.61
N SER A 656 35.00 17.63 13.69
CA SER A 656 36.11 18.20 14.46
C SER A 656 37.01 17.11 15.06
N ILE A 657 38.32 17.14 14.75
CA ILE A 657 39.31 16.15 15.22
C ILE A 657 39.70 16.43 16.68
N THR A 658 38.81 16.07 17.61
CA THR A 658 38.97 16.25 19.06
C THR A 658 40.02 15.31 19.67
N GLY A 659 40.28 15.44 20.98
CA GLY A 659 41.10 14.48 21.73
C GLY A 659 40.56 13.05 21.66
N LEU A 660 39.23 12.88 21.74
CA LEU A 660 38.57 11.57 21.63
C LEU A 660 38.79 10.96 20.23
N ILE A 661 38.61 11.73 19.16
CA ILE A 661 38.87 11.27 17.78
C ILE A 661 40.33 10.83 17.61
N LYS A 662 41.29 11.55 18.21
CA LYS A 662 42.71 11.18 18.21
C LYS A 662 43.01 9.93 19.05
N SER A 663 42.17 9.61 20.03
CA SER A 663 42.26 8.38 20.82
C SER A 663 41.72 7.19 20.03
N LEU A 664 40.50 7.30 19.48
CA LEU A 664 39.88 6.27 18.61
C LEU A 664 40.79 5.87 17.43
N ARG A 665 41.46 6.84 16.80
CA ARG A 665 42.46 6.61 15.73
C ARG A 665 43.68 5.77 16.17
N LYS A 666 43.96 5.64 17.48
CA LYS A 666 44.99 4.73 18.05
C LYS A 666 44.38 3.43 18.58
N GLU A 667 43.14 3.50 19.08
CA GLU A 667 42.50 2.37 19.75
C GLU A 667 42.10 1.26 18.77
N MET A 668 41.58 1.61 17.59
CA MET A 668 40.80 0.70 16.74
C MET A 668 41.54 0.12 15.50
N TYR A 669 42.87 0.25 15.45
CA TYR A 669 43.67 -0.09 14.26
C TYR A 669 44.91 -0.93 14.62
N ASN A 670 45.18 -1.98 13.84
CA ASN A 670 46.36 -2.87 14.01
C ASN A 670 47.70 -2.24 13.59
N GLN A 671 47.68 -1.06 12.97
CA GLN A 671 48.86 -0.34 12.49
C GLN A 671 48.65 1.18 12.70
N PRO A 672 49.71 1.99 12.78
CA PRO A 672 49.58 3.44 12.95
C PRO A 672 48.69 4.08 11.88
N TYR A 673 47.80 4.98 12.30
CA TYR A 673 46.76 5.56 11.44
C TYR A 673 47.32 6.25 10.19
N ASP A 674 48.46 6.92 10.33
CA ASP A 674 49.23 7.60 9.29
C ASP A 674 49.83 6.64 8.25
N GLN A 675 49.96 5.35 8.57
CA GLN A 675 50.56 4.32 7.71
C GLN A 675 49.51 3.47 6.99
N ILE A 676 48.21 3.72 7.22
CA ILE A 676 47.12 2.95 6.60
C ILE A 676 47.06 3.24 5.09
N ASN A 677 47.17 2.18 4.28
CA ASN A 677 46.91 2.26 2.84
C ASN A 677 45.39 2.34 2.58
N TRP A 678 44.84 3.55 2.68
CA TRP A 678 43.42 3.83 2.46
C TRP A 678 42.92 3.39 1.07
N ASN A 679 43.73 3.52 0.02
CA ASN A 679 43.33 3.03 -1.32
C ASN A 679 43.08 1.51 -1.35
N LYS A 680 43.82 0.71 -0.57
CA LYS A 680 43.52 -0.71 -0.36
C LYS A 680 42.27 -0.89 0.52
N ALA A 681 42.14 -0.08 1.58
CA ALA A 681 41.04 -0.13 2.54
C ALA A 681 39.65 -0.03 1.88
N ARG A 682 39.51 0.64 0.73
CA ARG A 682 38.26 0.70 -0.06
C ARG A 682 37.57 -0.64 -0.24
N ASN A 683 38.32 -1.68 -0.58
CA ASN A 683 37.81 -3.03 -0.84
C ASN A 683 38.16 -4.04 0.28
N THR A 684 38.77 -3.59 1.39
CA THR A 684 38.86 -4.40 2.61
C THR A 684 37.49 -4.41 3.30
N ILE A 685 36.93 -5.58 3.55
CA ILE A 685 35.71 -5.81 4.32
C ILE A 685 35.95 -7.04 5.21
N ALA A 686 35.43 -7.05 6.44
CA ALA A 686 35.51 -8.21 7.33
C ALA A 686 34.64 -9.38 6.79
N LYS A 687 35.01 -10.63 7.09
CA LYS A 687 34.32 -11.81 6.54
C LYS A 687 32.93 -12.00 7.17
N GLU A 688 32.76 -11.51 8.40
CA GLU A 688 31.54 -11.53 9.20
C GLU A 688 30.43 -10.65 8.58
N ASP A 689 30.81 -9.50 8.02
CA ASP A 689 29.86 -8.55 7.44
C ASP A 689 29.54 -8.82 5.96
N LEU A 690 30.31 -9.65 5.25
CA LEU A 690 30.26 -9.80 3.79
C LEU A 690 29.17 -10.79 3.31
N TYR A 691 27.90 -10.49 3.58
CA TYR A 691 26.75 -11.30 3.15
C TYR A 691 26.49 -11.23 1.63
N TYR A 692 26.68 -10.07 1.01
CA TYR A 692 26.45 -9.81 -0.42
C TYR A 692 27.73 -9.31 -1.11
N PRO A 693 28.62 -10.22 -1.56
CA PRO A 693 29.92 -9.83 -2.13
C PRO A 693 29.77 -9.18 -3.51
N HIS A 694 30.63 -8.21 -3.80
CA HIS A 694 30.61 -7.47 -5.05
C HIS A 694 30.96 -8.34 -6.28
N PRO A 695 30.21 -8.23 -7.38
CA PRO A 695 30.65 -8.78 -8.66
C PRO A 695 31.75 -7.89 -9.27
N LEU A 696 32.71 -8.49 -9.98
CA LEU A 696 33.85 -7.79 -10.59
C LEU A 696 33.49 -6.53 -11.41
N ILE A 697 32.30 -6.49 -12.02
CA ILE A 697 31.82 -5.31 -12.77
C ILE A 697 31.60 -4.07 -11.88
N GLN A 698 31.25 -4.27 -10.61
CA GLN A 698 31.08 -3.21 -9.62
C GLN A 698 32.43 -2.69 -9.10
N ASP A 699 33.39 -3.59 -8.84
CA ASP A 699 34.76 -3.21 -8.52
C ASP A 699 35.45 -2.43 -9.65
N VAL A 700 35.25 -2.85 -10.90
CA VAL A 700 35.75 -2.12 -12.09
C VAL A 700 35.10 -0.74 -12.20
N LEU A 701 33.78 -0.63 -11.96
CA LEU A 701 33.08 0.66 -11.95
C LEU A 701 33.61 1.60 -10.86
N TRP A 702 33.76 1.12 -9.63
CA TRP A 702 34.31 1.93 -8.53
C TRP A 702 35.79 2.27 -8.72
N GLY A 703 36.59 1.35 -9.27
CA GLY A 703 37.97 1.62 -9.68
C GLY A 703 38.05 2.78 -10.68
N PHE A 704 37.20 2.76 -11.70
CA PHE A 704 37.08 3.87 -12.66
C PHE A 704 36.60 5.17 -12.00
N LEU A 705 35.52 5.12 -11.22
CA LEU A 705 34.96 6.30 -10.54
C LEU A 705 35.97 6.92 -9.55
N TYR A 706 36.78 6.11 -8.87
CA TYR A 706 37.76 6.58 -7.89
C TYR A 706 39.05 7.11 -8.55
N HIS A 707 39.63 6.37 -9.50
CA HIS A 707 40.91 6.73 -10.11
C HIS A 707 40.81 7.74 -11.27
N ILE A 708 39.62 7.86 -11.89
CA ILE A 708 39.40 8.75 -13.05
C ILE A 708 38.26 9.72 -12.78
N GLY A 709 37.10 9.23 -12.30
CA GLY A 709 35.92 10.05 -12.04
C GLY A 709 36.16 11.19 -11.04
N GLU A 710 36.56 10.86 -9.81
CA GLU A 710 36.81 11.86 -8.75
C GLU A 710 37.93 12.86 -9.10
N PRO A 711 39.12 12.47 -9.62
CA PRO A 711 40.15 13.43 -10.04
C PRO A 711 39.70 14.39 -11.14
N LEU A 712 38.78 13.99 -12.02
CA LEU A 712 38.17 14.88 -13.01
C LEU A 712 37.11 15.79 -12.36
N LEU A 713 36.15 15.23 -11.63
CA LEU A 713 35.02 15.95 -11.03
C LEU A 713 35.42 16.98 -9.97
N ASN A 714 36.58 16.81 -9.33
CA ASN A 714 37.12 17.82 -8.40
C ASN A 714 37.95 18.92 -9.09
N ARG A 715 38.07 18.94 -10.43
CA ARG A 715 38.80 19.95 -11.21
C ARG A 715 37.89 20.76 -12.11
N TRP A 716 38.21 22.04 -12.32
CA TRP A 716 37.50 22.87 -13.30
C TRP A 716 37.78 22.37 -14.73
N PRO A 717 36.80 22.34 -15.66
CA PRO A 717 35.42 22.82 -15.52
C PRO A 717 34.44 21.82 -14.88
N PHE A 718 34.80 20.55 -14.74
CA PHE A 718 33.89 19.48 -14.29
C PHE A 718 33.39 19.65 -12.85
N SER A 719 34.12 20.37 -11.99
CA SER A 719 33.66 20.76 -10.65
C SER A 719 32.38 21.60 -10.64
N MET A 720 32.00 22.24 -11.75
CA MET A 720 30.69 22.87 -11.90
C MET A 720 29.54 21.84 -11.93
N LEU A 721 29.80 20.60 -12.38
CA LEU A 721 28.84 19.49 -12.29
C LEU A 721 28.70 19.02 -10.85
N ARG A 722 29.80 18.86 -10.11
CA ARG A 722 29.82 18.55 -8.66
C ARG A 722 28.96 19.56 -7.89
N GLN A 723 29.21 20.86 -8.04
CA GLN A 723 28.41 21.90 -7.37
C GLN A 723 26.92 21.88 -7.78
N LYS A 724 26.61 21.75 -9.07
CA LYS A 724 25.22 21.65 -9.55
C LYS A 724 24.50 20.41 -9.01
N SER A 725 25.20 19.28 -8.91
CA SER A 725 24.66 18.03 -8.40
C SER A 725 24.39 18.10 -6.89
N LEU A 726 25.28 18.72 -6.11
CA LEU A 726 25.08 18.98 -4.69
C LEU A 726 23.84 19.85 -4.43
N GLN A 727 23.66 20.93 -5.21
CA GLN A 727 22.47 21.79 -5.08
C GLN A 727 21.17 21.05 -5.41
N ILE A 728 21.16 20.19 -6.42
CA ILE A 728 19.99 19.37 -6.77
C ILE A 728 19.73 18.34 -5.68
N THR A 729 20.75 17.63 -5.20
CA THR A 729 20.63 16.63 -4.14
C THR A 729 20.04 17.26 -2.87
N MET A 730 20.55 18.42 -2.44
CA MET A 730 20.04 19.13 -1.26
C MET A 730 18.59 19.62 -1.42
N ASN A 731 18.19 19.99 -2.64
CA ASN A 731 16.78 20.31 -2.93
C ASN A 731 15.87 19.07 -2.79
N HIS A 732 16.35 17.86 -3.11
CA HIS A 732 15.61 16.62 -2.85
C HIS A 732 15.52 16.31 -1.35
N ILE A 733 16.62 16.47 -0.60
CA ILE A 733 16.64 16.27 0.87
C ILE A 733 15.57 17.14 1.54
N ARG A 734 15.62 18.46 1.33
CA ARG A 734 14.64 19.41 1.88
C ARG A 734 13.19 19.08 1.49
N TYR A 735 12.96 18.51 0.31
CA TYR A 735 11.61 18.14 -0.14
C TYR A 735 11.07 16.93 0.63
N GLU A 736 11.89 15.90 0.86
CA GLU A 736 11.51 14.73 1.65
C GLU A 736 11.36 15.08 3.15
N ASP A 737 12.22 15.97 3.67
CA ASP A 737 12.12 16.54 5.02
C ASP A 737 10.77 17.25 5.24
N GLU A 738 10.42 18.20 4.36
CA GLU A 738 9.19 18.99 4.49
C GLU A 738 7.91 18.15 4.36
N ILE A 739 7.86 17.17 3.43
CA ILE A 739 6.65 16.35 3.22
C ILE A 739 6.49 15.21 4.23
N SER A 740 7.55 14.86 4.98
CA SER A 740 7.50 13.90 6.08
C SER A 740 7.38 14.57 7.46
N ASN A 741 7.18 15.90 7.51
CA ASN A 741 7.20 16.69 8.76
C ASN A 741 8.47 16.44 9.61
N TYR A 742 9.61 16.28 8.93
CA TYR A 742 10.93 15.96 9.48
C TYR A 742 10.99 14.60 10.22
N LEU A 743 10.08 13.66 9.94
CA LEU A 743 10.17 12.28 10.41
C LEU A 743 11.06 11.40 9.52
N CYS A 744 11.21 11.75 8.23
CA CYS A 744 11.91 10.96 7.20
C CYS A 744 11.25 9.60 6.89
N ILE A 745 11.76 8.85 5.90
CA ILE A 745 11.28 7.47 5.64
C ILE A 745 11.67 6.51 6.77
N GLY A 746 12.79 6.77 7.44
CA GLY A 746 13.38 5.86 8.41
C GLY A 746 14.54 6.46 9.16
N VAL A 747 14.90 5.87 10.30
CA VAL A 747 15.89 6.48 11.21
C VAL A 747 17.29 6.64 10.61
N VAL A 748 17.70 5.74 9.70
CA VAL A 748 18.96 5.91 8.96
C VAL A 748 18.90 7.17 8.09
N GLU A 749 17.79 7.40 7.39
CA GLU A 749 17.57 8.59 6.57
C GLU A 749 17.46 9.85 7.44
N LYS A 750 16.70 9.76 8.53
CA LYS A 750 16.53 10.80 9.55
C LYS A 750 17.86 11.38 10.02
N VAL A 751 18.82 10.52 10.38
CA VAL A 751 20.15 10.96 10.85
C VAL A 751 21.00 11.49 9.69
N LEU A 752 20.93 10.88 8.51
CA LEU A 752 21.63 11.33 7.31
C LEU A 752 21.16 12.71 6.80
N SER A 753 19.85 12.96 6.81
CA SER A 753 19.24 14.20 6.35
C SER A 753 19.37 15.32 7.40
N LEU A 754 19.30 14.98 8.70
CA LEU A 754 19.70 15.88 9.79
C LEU A 754 21.14 16.41 9.61
N ILE A 755 22.12 15.51 9.39
CA ILE A 755 23.51 15.94 9.25
C ILE A 755 23.76 16.64 7.91
N ALA A 756 23.06 16.28 6.83
CA ALA A 756 23.11 17.02 5.57
C ALA A 756 22.57 18.46 5.70
N CYS A 757 21.45 18.65 6.39
CA CYS A 757 20.89 19.98 6.70
C CYS A 757 21.84 20.81 7.58
N TRP A 758 22.46 20.20 8.60
CA TRP A 758 23.47 20.89 9.42
C TRP A 758 24.74 21.26 8.63
N ILE A 759 25.20 20.39 7.72
CA ILE A 759 26.34 20.65 6.81
C ILE A 759 26.01 21.75 5.78
N GLU A 760 24.73 22.01 5.48
CA GLU A 760 24.31 23.14 4.65
C GLU A 760 24.26 24.45 5.45
N ASP A 761 23.55 24.46 6.59
CA ASP A 761 23.52 25.57 7.55
C ASP A 761 23.16 25.06 8.97
N PRO A 762 24.10 25.11 9.93
CA PRO A 762 23.86 24.73 11.33
C PRO A 762 22.75 25.52 12.04
N ASN A 763 22.39 26.71 11.54
CA ASN A 763 21.36 27.59 12.13
C ASN A 763 19.99 27.44 11.47
N SER A 764 19.90 26.58 10.44
CA SER A 764 18.71 26.40 9.62
C SER A 764 17.51 25.94 10.45
N GLU A 765 16.31 26.34 10.02
CA GLU A 765 15.09 25.86 10.66
C GLU A 765 14.91 24.35 10.45
N ALA A 766 15.32 23.83 9.28
CA ALA A 766 15.33 22.40 8.98
C ALA A 766 16.12 21.59 10.03
N TYR A 767 17.31 22.04 10.45
CA TYR A 767 18.09 21.35 11.48
C TYR A 767 17.35 21.31 12.83
N LYS A 768 16.71 22.40 13.27
CA LYS A 768 15.94 22.45 14.52
C LYS A 768 14.70 21.54 14.47
N LEU A 769 13.99 21.55 13.35
CA LEU A 769 12.84 20.68 13.09
C LEU A 769 13.27 19.21 13.04
N HIS A 770 14.48 18.92 12.56
CA HIS A 770 15.09 17.60 12.69
C HIS A 770 15.34 17.22 14.15
N LEU A 771 16.00 18.07 14.95
CA LEU A 771 16.27 17.80 16.38
C LEU A 771 14.98 17.54 17.17
N ALA A 772 13.96 18.38 16.98
CA ALA A 772 12.67 18.26 17.68
C ALA A 772 11.91 16.94 17.37
N ARG A 773 12.24 16.29 16.25
CA ARG A 773 11.72 14.98 15.81
C ARG A 773 12.66 13.80 16.11
N ILE A 774 13.68 13.96 16.96
CA ILE A 774 14.49 12.83 17.47
C ILE A 774 13.79 12.06 18.60
N PRO A 775 13.11 12.69 19.58
CA PRO A 775 12.39 11.95 20.63
C PRO A 775 11.30 11.02 20.09
N ASP A 776 10.79 11.29 18.89
CA ASP A 776 9.93 10.40 18.09
C ASP A 776 10.60 9.05 17.73
N TYR A 777 11.88 8.81 18.08
CA TYR A 777 12.67 7.60 17.81
C TYR A 777 13.31 6.91 19.05
N PHE A 778 13.17 7.41 20.29
CA PHE A 778 13.59 6.78 21.57
C PHE A 778 12.59 5.79 22.22
N TRP A 779 12.77 4.47 22.10
CA TRP A 779 11.98 3.47 22.85
C TRP A 779 12.74 3.03 24.10
N VAL A 780 12.05 2.82 25.21
CA VAL A 780 12.65 2.37 26.48
C VAL A 780 11.90 1.14 27.00
N ALA A 781 12.61 0.04 27.12
CA ALA A 781 12.15 -1.21 27.73
C ALA A 781 13.14 -1.67 28.81
N GLU A 782 12.93 -2.84 29.39
CA GLU A 782 13.78 -3.37 30.48
C GLU A 782 15.24 -3.63 30.06
N ASP A 783 15.52 -3.77 28.76
CA ASP A 783 16.88 -3.89 28.22
C ASP A 783 17.60 -2.55 28.04
N GLY A 784 16.89 -1.41 28.04
CA GLY A 784 17.46 -0.06 27.96
C GLY A 784 16.74 0.87 26.96
N LEU A 785 17.38 1.97 26.58
CA LEU A 785 16.91 2.88 25.53
C LEU A 785 17.52 2.49 24.19
N LYS A 786 16.63 2.22 23.24
CA LYS A 786 16.94 1.78 21.89
C LYS A 786 16.31 2.72 20.86
N ILE A 787 16.79 2.61 19.63
CA ILE A 787 16.19 3.29 18.49
C ILE A 787 15.34 2.30 17.72
N VAL A 788 14.06 2.63 17.57
CA VAL A 788 13.12 1.89 16.73
C VAL A 788 13.32 2.16 15.25
N VAL A 789 12.81 1.23 14.46
CA VAL A 789 12.90 1.20 13.02
C VAL A 789 11.73 1.98 12.43
N SER A 790 11.93 2.66 11.30
CA SER A 790 10.82 2.97 10.39
C SER A 790 11.26 2.60 8.97
N ILE A 791 10.79 1.45 8.49
CA ILE A 791 11.07 0.86 7.16
C ILE A 791 9.89 -0.12 6.84
N ILE A 792 9.66 -0.46 5.55
CA ILE A 792 8.71 -1.42 4.88
C ILE A 792 7.18 -1.29 5.19
N PHE A 793 6.22 -2.24 5.05
CA PHE A 793 6.16 -3.73 4.95
C PHE A 793 5.33 -4.32 3.76
N PHE A 794 4.55 -5.42 3.90
CA PHE A 794 4.29 -6.38 2.81
C PHE A 794 2.84 -6.73 2.38
N ILE A 795 2.73 -6.98 1.08
CA ILE A 795 1.60 -6.96 0.15
C ILE A 795 0.60 -8.12 0.22
N ILE A 796 -0.67 -7.76 -0.02
CA ILE A 796 -1.77 -8.68 -0.34
C ILE A 796 -1.65 -9.22 -1.77
N LEU A 797 -1.60 -10.55 -1.95
CA LEU A 797 -1.67 -11.21 -3.26
C LEU A 797 -3.09 -11.13 -3.87
N CYS A 798 -3.41 -9.99 -4.48
CA CYS A 798 -4.65 -9.75 -5.21
C CYS A 798 -4.41 -9.56 -6.72
N ASN A 799 -4.07 -10.66 -7.38
CA ASN A 799 -3.93 -10.84 -8.84
C ASN A 799 -2.80 -10.07 -9.55
N PHE A 800 -2.08 -10.87 -10.33
CA PHE A 800 -1.17 -10.52 -11.44
C PHE A 800 -1.85 -9.52 -12.46
N GLN A 801 -1.17 -9.05 -13.52
CA GLN A 801 -1.72 -8.14 -14.57
C GLN A 801 -2.23 -6.69 -14.18
N SER A 802 -1.29 -5.75 -14.16
CA SER A 802 -1.27 -4.50 -14.99
C SER A 802 -1.98 -3.16 -14.62
N LYS A 803 -1.14 -2.22 -14.12
CA LYS A 803 -0.89 -0.83 -14.60
C LYS A 803 -1.92 0.33 -14.42
N LEU A 804 -1.64 1.18 -13.43
CA LEU A 804 -1.25 2.62 -13.50
C LEU A 804 -2.11 3.74 -14.19
N SER A 805 -2.24 4.85 -13.43
CA SER A 805 -2.12 6.29 -13.83
C SER A 805 -3.33 7.08 -14.44
N SER A 806 -3.51 8.41 -14.26
CA SER A 806 -3.05 9.39 -13.21
C SER A 806 -3.63 10.84 -13.31
N ILE A 807 -4.19 11.37 -12.20
CA ILE A 807 -4.06 12.74 -11.55
C ILE A 807 -4.23 14.09 -12.32
N TYR A 808 -4.92 15.08 -11.68
CA TYR A 808 -4.65 16.56 -11.47
C TYR A 808 -5.88 17.51 -11.67
N ILE A 809 -6.28 18.55 -10.90
CA ILE A 809 -6.10 19.20 -9.54
C ILE A 809 -6.10 20.74 -9.67
N PRO A 810 -6.87 21.53 -8.84
CA PRO A 810 -6.31 22.53 -7.85
C PRO A 810 -7.24 22.92 -6.64
N HIS A 811 -6.89 23.68 -5.56
CA HIS A 811 -5.70 23.88 -4.68
C HIS A 811 -6.05 24.92 -3.52
N THR A 812 -5.20 25.90 -3.11
CA THR A 812 -5.24 26.74 -1.84
C THR A 812 -5.15 28.31 -2.00
N PHE A 813 -5.81 29.20 -1.18
CA PHE A 813 -5.46 30.64 -0.79
C PHE A 813 -6.60 31.46 -0.08
N TYR A 814 -6.44 32.34 0.95
CA TYR A 814 -5.27 32.81 1.73
C TYR A 814 -5.61 33.61 3.05
N LYS A 815 -4.75 33.52 4.11
CA LYS A 815 -4.43 34.51 5.22
C LYS A 815 -5.55 34.91 6.22
N PHE A 816 -5.33 35.38 7.48
CA PHE A 816 -4.16 35.71 8.36
C PHE A 816 -4.64 35.65 9.87
N LYS A 817 -3.95 35.98 10.99
CA LYS A 817 -2.62 36.59 11.32
C LYS A 817 -1.88 35.87 12.50
N TYR A 818 -1.59 36.51 13.66
CA TYR A 818 -0.64 36.02 14.70
C TYR A 818 -0.72 36.73 16.09
N LEU A 819 0.02 36.18 17.08
CA LEU A 819 0.66 36.78 18.31
C LEU A 819 0.02 36.68 19.72
N LEU A 820 0.92 36.59 20.71
CA LEU A 820 0.78 36.44 22.19
C LEU A 820 0.23 35.06 22.65
N LEU A 821 0.81 34.35 23.61
CA LEU A 821 1.73 34.76 24.69
C LEU A 821 2.73 33.65 25.09
N ILE A 822 4.05 33.94 25.09
CA ILE A 822 5.06 33.13 25.78
C ILE A 822 5.21 33.66 27.21
N ARG A 823 4.90 32.85 28.24
CA ARG A 823 5.42 32.94 29.64
C ARG A 823 4.67 32.02 30.63
N ARG A 824 5.37 30.97 31.10
CA ARG A 824 5.42 30.39 32.47
C ARG A 824 5.94 28.94 32.36
N VAL A 825 7.10 28.58 32.92
CA VAL A 825 7.52 28.47 34.35
C VAL A 825 7.14 27.10 34.94
N ILE A 826 7.99 26.38 35.70
CA ILE A 826 9.47 26.23 35.77
C ILE A 826 9.76 25.13 36.84
N LEU A 827 10.81 24.30 36.63
CA LEU A 827 11.44 23.35 37.59
C LEU A 827 10.66 22.09 38.08
N TYR A 828 11.48 21.10 38.44
CA TYR A 828 11.25 19.89 39.27
C TYR A 828 10.52 18.66 38.70
N LYS A 829 11.34 17.77 38.12
CA LYS A 829 11.53 16.39 38.59
C LYS A 829 10.24 15.59 38.87
N SER A 830 9.46 15.37 37.80
CA SER A 830 8.30 14.48 37.65
C SER A 830 8.72 13.02 37.34
N GLU A 831 8.13 12.31 36.36
CA GLU A 831 8.67 11.12 35.59
C GLU A 831 7.57 10.56 34.66
N LYS A 832 7.83 10.25 33.37
CA LYS A 832 6.83 9.63 32.46
C LYS A 832 7.41 8.87 31.25
N ILE A 833 7.31 7.54 31.24
CA ILE A 833 7.29 6.83 29.94
C ILE A 833 6.01 7.25 29.21
N ILE A 834 6.16 7.97 28.10
CA ILE A 834 5.15 8.05 27.06
C ILE A 834 5.70 7.19 25.92
N TYR A 835 4.86 6.32 25.35
CA TYR A 835 5.31 5.31 24.37
C TYR A 835 5.61 5.94 23.02
N MET A 836 5.90 5.17 21.97
CA MET A 836 6.45 5.73 20.72
C MET A 836 6.02 5.00 19.44
N LEU A 837 6.29 5.63 18.30
CA LEU A 837 5.93 5.21 16.95
C LEU A 837 6.77 4.05 16.40
N TYR A 838 6.19 3.24 15.51
CA TYR A 838 6.41 3.32 14.04
C TYR A 838 5.69 2.21 13.25
N ASN A 839 5.10 1.23 13.93
CA ASN A 839 4.28 0.16 13.36
C ASN A 839 2.78 0.28 13.73
N GLN A 840 2.32 1.44 14.23
CA GLN A 840 1.03 1.56 14.92
C GLN A 840 -0.16 1.21 14.02
N MET A 841 -0.12 1.61 12.74
CA MET A 841 -1.18 1.27 11.78
C MET A 841 -1.20 -0.23 11.45
N TRP A 842 -0.02 -0.87 11.39
CA TRP A 842 0.11 -2.30 11.17
C TRP A 842 -0.41 -3.13 12.35
N ASP A 843 -0.01 -2.77 13.57
CA ASP A 843 -0.45 -3.43 14.81
C ASP A 843 -1.94 -3.21 15.07
N VAL A 844 -2.47 -2.01 14.76
CA VAL A 844 -3.92 -1.75 14.76
C VAL A 844 -4.63 -2.63 13.74
N ALA A 845 -4.07 -2.80 12.55
CA ALA A 845 -4.74 -3.56 11.51
C ALA A 845 -4.93 -5.03 11.90
N PHE A 846 -3.84 -5.73 12.22
CA PHE A 846 -3.95 -7.13 12.65
C PHE A 846 -4.55 -7.28 14.05
N GLY A 847 -4.40 -6.30 14.94
CA GLY A 847 -5.12 -6.26 16.22
C GLY A 847 -6.64 -6.27 16.03
N ILE A 848 -7.17 -5.48 15.10
CA ILE A 848 -8.59 -5.52 14.73
C ILE A 848 -8.97 -6.89 14.14
N GLU A 849 -8.19 -7.45 13.21
CA GLU A 849 -8.52 -8.78 12.64
C GLU A 849 -8.50 -9.90 13.67
N ALA A 850 -7.56 -9.89 14.61
CA ALA A 850 -7.49 -10.84 15.70
C ALA A 850 -8.74 -10.78 16.61
N ILE A 851 -9.19 -9.57 16.97
CA ILE A 851 -10.44 -9.37 17.74
C ILE A 851 -11.66 -9.85 16.94
N LEU A 852 -11.78 -9.46 15.66
CA LEU A 852 -12.87 -9.87 14.77
C LEU A 852 -12.93 -11.40 14.59
N ALA A 853 -11.77 -12.06 14.52
CA ALA A 853 -11.65 -13.52 14.42
C ALA A 853 -12.09 -14.25 15.71
N CYS A 854 -12.01 -13.64 16.89
CA CYS A 854 -12.49 -14.28 18.11
C CYS A 854 -14.02 -14.37 18.20
N ASP A 855 -14.75 -13.54 17.44
CA ASP A 855 -16.22 -13.43 17.47
C ASP A 855 -16.75 -13.17 18.89
N LEU A 856 -16.20 -12.11 19.51
CA LEU A 856 -16.55 -11.54 20.83
C LEU A 856 -16.74 -10.01 20.71
N ASN A 857 -17.26 -9.58 19.56
CA ASN A 857 -17.24 -8.18 19.10
C ASN A 857 -18.08 -7.21 19.95
N GLU A 858 -19.08 -7.71 20.67
CA GLU A 858 -19.88 -6.92 21.61
C GLU A 858 -19.15 -6.71 22.95
N GLU A 859 -18.42 -7.73 23.44
CA GLU A 859 -17.62 -7.66 24.67
C GLU A 859 -16.46 -6.65 24.52
N PHE A 860 -15.80 -6.63 23.35
CA PHE A 860 -14.62 -5.79 23.07
C PHE A 860 -14.92 -4.58 22.15
N GLY A 861 -16.20 -4.21 22.02
CA GLY A 861 -16.67 -3.09 21.20
C GLY A 861 -15.96 -1.75 21.45
N PRO A 862 -15.70 -1.32 22.70
CA PRO A 862 -14.96 -0.08 22.97
C PRO A 862 -13.51 -0.09 22.45
N THR A 863 -12.83 -1.23 22.50
CA THR A 863 -11.48 -1.42 21.95
C THR A 863 -11.48 -1.32 20.43
N LEU A 864 -12.43 -2.00 19.77
CA LEU A 864 -12.65 -1.93 18.32
C LEU A 864 -12.98 -0.50 17.85
N ARG A 865 -13.80 0.24 18.60
CA ARG A 865 -14.16 1.63 18.30
C ARG A 865 -12.93 2.54 18.28
N LYS A 866 -12.16 2.54 19.38
CA LYS A 866 -10.90 3.30 19.47
C LYS A 866 -9.95 2.97 18.31
N ALA A 867 -9.76 1.68 18.02
CA ALA A 867 -8.90 1.22 16.92
C ALA A 867 -9.43 1.67 15.54
N TYR A 868 -10.75 1.73 15.34
CA TYR A 868 -11.35 2.28 14.12
C TYR A 868 -11.22 3.80 14.01
N ASP A 869 -11.31 4.53 15.13
CA ASP A 869 -11.08 5.97 15.19
C ASP A 869 -9.61 6.31 14.88
N PHE A 870 -8.65 5.53 15.39
CA PHE A 870 -7.26 5.58 14.94
C PHE A 870 -7.11 5.32 13.43
N LEU A 871 -7.71 4.23 12.92
CA LEU A 871 -7.67 3.89 11.50
C LEU A 871 -8.24 5.02 10.62
N LYS A 872 -9.31 5.68 11.08
CA LYS A 872 -9.92 6.85 10.42
C LYS A 872 -9.04 8.10 10.46
N ALA A 873 -8.21 8.28 11.49
CA ALA A 873 -7.29 9.40 11.63
C ALA A 873 -5.97 9.23 10.87
N SER A 874 -5.48 8.01 10.72
CA SER A 874 -4.15 7.72 10.15
C SER A 874 -4.10 7.60 8.61
N GLN A 875 -5.25 7.67 7.92
CA GLN A 875 -5.28 7.67 6.45
C GLN A 875 -4.82 9.02 5.86
N VAL A 876 -3.85 9.00 4.96
CA VAL A 876 -3.28 10.18 4.30
C VAL A 876 -4.33 10.86 3.40
N LEU A 877 -4.69 12.11 3.71
CA LEU A 877 -5.82 12.81 3.07
C LEU A 877 -5.50 13.64 1.82
N GLU A 878 -4.23 13.93 1.53
CA GLU A 878 -3.78 14.75 0.38
C GLU A 878 -2.45 14.18 -0.16
N ASN A 879 -2.10 14.46 -1.43
CA ASN A 879 -0.80 14.07 -2.00
C ASN A 879 0.33 15.03 -1.55
N PRO A 880 1.62 14.64 -1.66
CA PRO A 880 2.74 15.54 -1.36
C PRO A 880 2.67 16.80 -2.22
N TYR A 881 3.11 17.93 -1.68
CA TYR A 881 2.62 19.22 -2.16
C TYR A 881 3.06 19.56 -3.59
N GLY A 882 2.14 20.19 -4.31
CA GLY A 882 2.33 20.75 -5.66
C GLY A 882 2.92 19.78 -6.66
N ASP A 883 4.17 20.04 -7.02
CA ASP A 883 4.99 19.23 -7.89
C ASP A 883 5.51 18.05 -7.01
N PHE A 884 5.03 16.78 -7.14
CA PHE A 884 5.57 15.61 -6.39
C PHE A 884 6.31 14.48 -7.18
N MET A 885 5.83 13.99 -8.35
CA MET A 885 6.49 12.88 -9.12
C MET A 885 7.95 13.06 -9.63
N ALA A 886 8.40 14.27 -10.00
CA ALA A 886 9.76 14.52 -10.48
C ALA A 886 10.82 14.60 -9.38
N MET A 887 10.43 14.73 -8.10
CA MET A 887 11.26 14.44 -6.92
C MET A 887 11.06 12.97 -6.47
N HIS A 888 10.52 12.14 -7.38
CA HIS A 888 10.46 10.68 -7.33
C HIS A 888 9.37 10.05 -6.46
N ARG A 889 8.75 10.79 -5.53
CA ARG A 889 7.56 10.34 -4.76
C ARG A 889 6.40 9.92 -5.66
N HIS A 890 5.70 8.85 -5.26
CA HIS A 890 4.45 8.36 -5.87
C HIS A 890 3.20 9.05 -5.29
N ILE A 891 1.98 8.59 -5.62
CA ILE A 891 0.74 9.10 -4.99
C ILE A 891 0.54 8.54 -3.58
N SER A 892 0.05 9.35 -2.65
CA SER A 892 -0.29 8.93 -1.28
C SER A 892 -1.68 9.35 -0.79
N LYS A 893 -2.43 10.18 -1.51
CA LYS A 893 -3.82 10.50 -1.14
C LYS A 893 -4.69 9.24 -1.13
N GLY A 894 -5.23 8.89 0.04
CA GLY A 894 -6.00 7.67 0.30
C GLY A 894 -5.18 6.52 0.87
N ALA A 895 -3.86 6.64 0.92
CA ALA A 895 -3.00 5.61 1.50
C ALA A 895 -3.14 5.54 3.02
N TRP A 896 -2.77 4.39 3.58
CA TRP A 896 -2.29 4.32 4.95
C TRP A 896 -0.77 4.14 4.93
N THR A 897 -0.10 4.82 5.85
CA THR A 897 1.32 4.64 6.17
C THR A 897 1.50 3.40 7.06
N PHE A 898 2.68 2.81 7.11
CA PHE A 898 2.99 1.77 8.12
C PHE A 898 2.97 2.33 9.56
N SER A 899 3.31 3.63 9.72
CA SER A 899 3.38 4.35 11.01
C SER A 899 2.14 5.24 11.26
N ILE A 900 2.27 6.55 11.01
CA ILE A 900 1.23 7.59 11.16
C ILE A 900 1.18 8.54 9.97
N HIS A 901 0.06 9.25 9.86
CA HIS A 901 -0.24 10.23 8.82
C HIS A 901 0.89 11.25 8.55
N ASP A 902 1.62 11.71 9.59
CA ASP A 902 2.67 12.73 9.46
C ASP A 902 3.83 12.31 8.53
N GLN A 903 4.12 11.01 8.39
CA GLN A 903 5.16 10.50 7.48
C GLN A 903 4.74 10.59 5.99
N ALA A 904 3.43 10.59 5.73
CA ALA A 904 2.78 10.77 4.43
C ALA A 904 3.30 9.91 3.25
N LEU A 905 4.03 8.83 3.54
CA LEU A 905 4.54 7.86 2.57
C LEU A 905 3.58 6.67 2.47
N GLN A 906 2.99 6.50 1.29
CA GLN A 906 2.16 5.34 1.00
C GLN A 906 2.93 4.03 1.14
N VAL A 907 2.27 3.03 1.73
CA VAL A 907 2.72 1.64 1.66
C VAL A 907 1.52 0.77 1.27
N SER A 908 1.71 -0.10 0.28
CA SER A 908 0.63 -0.82 -0.41
C SER A 908 -0.05 -1.87 0.49
N ASP A 909 0.69 -2.40 1.44
CA ASP A 909 0.27 -3.34 2.48
C ASP A 909 -0.73 -2.71 3.46
N SER A 910 -0.30 -1.64 4.12
CA SER A 910 -1.01 -0.87 5.14
C SER A 910 -2.24 -0.22 4.51
N THR A 911 -2.14 0.19 3.25
CA THR A 911 -3.29 0.68 2.48
C THR A 911 -4.29 -0.43 2.14
N GLY A 912 -3.83 -1.62 1.78
CA GLY A 912 -4.69 -2.78 1.54
C GLY A 912 -5.43 -3.23 2.79
N GLU A 913 -4.71 -3.34 3.90
CA GLU A 913 -5.23 -3.71 5.22
C GLU A 913 -6.19 -2.65 5.77
N GLY A 914 -5.79 -1.37 5.75
CA GLY A 914 -6.66 -0.27 6.16
C GLY A 914 -7.94 -0.15 5.33
N LEU A 915 -7.88 -0.45 4.03
CA LEU A 915 -9.06 -0.55 3.16
C LEU A 915 -9.94 -1.76 3.52
N LYS A 916 -9.35 -2.95 3.70
CA LYS A 916 -10.05 -4.20 4.07
C LYS A 916 -10.83 -4.01 5.38
N LEU A 917 -10.18 -3.47 6.40
CA LEU A 917 -10.76 -3.19 7.71
C LEU A 917 -11.81 -2.08 7.65
N SER A 918 -11.55 -1.00 6.91
CA SER A 918 -12.54 0.05 6.70
C SER A 918 -13.83 -0.47 6.08
N ILE A 919 -13.74 -1.47 5.18
CA ILE A 919 -14.91 -2.13 4.59
C ILE A 919 -15.57 -3.09 5.60
N LEU A 920 -14.81 -3.91 6.34
CA LEU A 920 -15.36 -4.84 7.33
C LEU A 920 -16.12 -4.12 8.45
N LEU A 921 -15.47 -3.13 9.08
CA LEU A 921 -16.03 -2.35 10.18
C LEU A 921 -17.24 -1.51 9.73
N SER A 922 -17.27 -1.03 8.48
CA SER A 922 -18.44 -0.29 7.93
C SER A 922 -19.73 -1.11 7.82
N ARG A 923 -19.68 -2.43 8.07
CA ARG A 923 -20.83 -3.35 8.10
C ARG A 923 -21.31 -3.68 9.51
N MET A 924 -20.57 -3.28 10.54
CA MET A 924 -20.93 -3.50 11.94
C MET A 924 -21.92 -2.42 12.44
N PRO A 925 -22.66 -2.69 13.54
CA PRO A 925 -23.51 -1.68 14.17
C PRO A 925 -22.72 -0.42 14.57
N ILE A 926 -23.31 0.76 14.33
CA ILE A 926 -22.72 2.07 14.66
C ILE A 926 -22.61 2.27 16.18
N GLU A 927 -23.42 1.53 16.94
CA GLU A 927 -23.41 1.41 18.40
C GLU A 927 -22.14 0.71 18.90
N ILE A 928 -21.56 -0.20 18.12
CA ILE A 928 -20.29 -0.88 18.45
C ILE A 928 -19.12 0.00 18.00
N VAL A 929 -18.93 0.18 16.68
CA VAL A 929 -17.67 0.73 16.12
C VAL A 929 -17.70 2.23 15.78
N GLY A 930 -18.88 2.87 15.77
CA GLY A 930 -19.03 4.28 15.41
C GLY A 930 -19.07 4.56 13.90
N ASP A 931 -18.90 5.84 13.52
CA ASP A 931 -19.09 6.30 12.15
C ASP A 931 -18.14 5.62 11.15
N LYS A 932 -18.71 5.23 10.01
CA LYS A 932 -17.98 4.58 8.90
C LYS A 932 -17.15 5.58 8.08
N VAL A 933 -16.06 5.08 7.49
CA VAL A 933 -15.25 5.80 6.50
C VAL A 933 -16.11 6.26 5.31
N GLU A 934 -15.93 7.51 4.87
CA GLU A 934 -16.59 8.06 3.68
C GLU A 934 -16.20 7.28 2.41
N THR A 935 -17.17 6.93 1.56
CA THR A 935 -16.92 6.09 0.37
C THR A 935 -15.83 6.65 -0.57
N GLN A 936 -15.69 7.98 -0.68
CA GLN A 936 -14.62 8.59 -1.49
C GLN A 936 -13.22 8.25 -0.95
N ARG A 937 -13.06 8.17 0.37
CA ARG A 937 -11.79 7.79 1.01
C ARG A 937 -11.42 6.33 0.73
N LEU A 938 -12.41 5.46 0.53
CA LEU A 938 -12.20 4.08 0.09
C LEU A 938 -11.74 4.03 -1.39
N TYR A 939 -12.37 4.84 -2.27
CA TYR A 939 -11.92 4.95 -3.66
C TYR A 939 -10.51 5.55 -3.77
N ASP A 940 -10.16 6.53 -2.94
CA ASP A 940 -8.81 7.08 -2.89
C ASP A 940 -7.77 6.01 -2.49
N ALA A 941 -8.08 5.13 -1.52
CA ALA A 941 -7.22 3.99 -1.18
C ALA A 941 -7.07 2.98 -2.33
N VAL A 942 -8.17 2.65 -3.02
CA VAL A 942 -8.16 1.79 -4.22
C VAL A 942 -7.29 2.41 -5.33
N ASN A 943 -7.34 3.73 -5.52
CA ASN A 943 -6.49 4.43 -6.49
C ASN A 943 -4.99 4.28 -6.16
N VAL A 944 -4.61 4.33 -4.88
CA VAL A 944 -3.22 4.08 -4.44
C VAL A 944 -2.81 2.65 -4.79
N ILE A 945 -3.58 1.64 -4.36
CA ILE A 945 -3.26 0.21 -4.60
C ILE A 945 -3.11 -0.08 -6.11
N LEU A 946 -4.10 0.28 -6.92
CA LEU A 946 -4.07 0.05 -8.38
C LEU A 946 -2.96 0.85 -9.10
N SER A 947 -2.49 1.96 -8.51
CA SER A 947 -1.37 2.72 -9.06
C SER A 947 0.01 2.11 -8.76
N ILE A 948 0.11 1.26 -7.73
CA ILE A 948 1.37 0.60 -7.32
C ILE A 948 1.56 -0.73 -8.05
N GLN A 949 0.47 -1.37 -8.50
CA GLN A 949 0.49 -2.67 -9.20
C GLN A 949 1.55 -2.72 -10.33
N SER A 950 2.50 -3.64 -10.18
CA SER A 950 3.53 -3.92 -11.17
C SER A 950 2.94 -4.55 -12.44
N SER A 951 3.78 -4.73 -13.46
CA SER A 951 3.35 -5.31 -14.74
C SER A 951 3.19 -6.83 -14.72
N ASN A 952 3.90 -7.50 -13.80
CA ASN A 952 3.59 -8.85 -13.34
C ASN A 952 2.40 -8.87 -12.34
N GLY A 953 1.77 -7.74 -12.03
CA GLY A 953 0.71 -7.59 -11.03
C GLY A 953 0.95 -8.18 -9.63
N GLY A 954 2.20 -8.48 -9.29
CA GLY A 954 2.61 -8.24 -7.91
C GLY A 954 2.48 -6.75 -7.60
N PHE A 955 2.59 -6.39 -6.33
CA PHE A 955 2.67 -4.99 -5.91
C PHE A 955 3.98 -4.87 -5.12
N PRO A 956 4.82 -3.85 -5.36
CA PRO A 956 5.91 -3.53 -4.45
C PRO A 956 5.42 -2.71 -3.25
N ALA A 957 6.29 -2.51 -2.24
CA ALA A 957 5.89 -1.92 -0.97
C ALA A 957 5.50 -0.45 -1.09
N TRP A 958 6.39 0.39 -1.63
CA TRP A 958 6.21 1.84 -1.61
C TRP A 958 5.85 2.42 -2.98
N GLU A 959 6.53 1.98 -4.04
CA GLU A 959 6.42 2.58 -5.38
C GLU A 959 6.37 1.49 -6.47
N PRO A 960 5.77 1.76 -7.65
CA PRO A 960 5.81 0.81 -8.76
C PRO A 960 7.25 0.45 -9.14
N GLN A 961 7.50 -0.78 -9.61
CA GLN A 961 8.83 -1.15 -10.09
C GLN A 961 9.23 -0.30 -11.31
N ARG A 962 10.19 0.60 -11.11
CA ARG A 962 10.75 1.50 -12.15
C ARG A 962 12.17 1.10 -12.59
N GLY A 963 12.87 0.31 -11.79
CA GLY A 963 14.22 -0.19 -12.05
C GLY A 963 14.23 -1.61 -12.64
N TYR A 964 15.32 -2.01 -13.28
CA TYR A 964 15.52 -3.35 -13.80
C TYR A 964 16.35 -4.19 -12.83
N GLN A 965 15.97 -5.46 -12.58
CA GLN A 965 16.64 -6.34 -11.61
C GLN A 965 18.16 -6.48 -11.79
N TRP A 966 18.71 -6.28 -13.00
CA TRP A 966 20.15 -6.30 -13.22
C TRP A 966 20.90 -5.18 -12.48
N LEU A 967 20.22 -4.12 -12.03
CA LEU A 967 20.79 -3.04 -11.22
C LEU A 967 21.27 -3.52 -9.84
N GLU A 968 20.75 -4.65 -9.31
CA GLU A 968 21.26 -5.26 -8.07
C GLU A 968 22.74 -5.70 -8.20
N LYS A 969 23.27 -5.86 -9.42
CA LYS A 969 24.72 -6.07 -9.67
C LYS A 969 25.60 -4.85 -9.34
N PHE A 970 24.99 -3.76 -8.88
CA PHE A 970 25.64 -2.54 -8.41
C PHE A 970 25.20 -2.18 -6.98
N ASN A 971 24.64 -3.15 -6.23
CA ASN A 971 24.26 -3.02 -4.83
C ASN A 971 25.48 -2.65 -3.97
N PRO A 972 25.56 -1.43 -3.41
CA PRO A 972 26.76 -0.91 -2.77
C PRO A 972 26.68 -0.96 -1.24
N THR A 973 26.11 -2.04 -0.68
CA THR A 973 25.84 -2.17 0.77
C THR A 973 26.65 -3.25 1.50
N GLU A 974 27.30 -4.20 0.79
CA GLU A 974 27.97 -5.42 1.31
C GLU A 974 27.13 -6.39 2.16
N PHE A 975 26.15 -5.92 2.93
CA PHE A 975 25.42 -6.70 3.94
C PHE A 975 23.90 -6.83 3.69
N PHE A 976 23.36 -6.29 2.60
CA PHE A 976 21.95 -6.44 2.22
C PHE A 976 21.78 -7.05 0.83
N GLU A 977 20.64 -7.70 0.57
CA GLU A 977 20.23 -8.17 -0.76
C GLU A 977 18.89 -7.55 -1.17
N SER A 978 18.72 -7.26 -2.48
CA SER A 978 17.49 -6.72 -3.07
C SER A 978 17.11 -5.34 -2.50
N VAL A 979 17.99 -4.36 -2.72
CA VAL A 979 17.84 -2.99 -2.20
C VAL A 979 17.82 -1.91 -3.29
N ILE A 980 18.19 -2.23 -4.53
CA ILE A 980 18.27 -1.25 -5.62
C ILE A 980 16.94 -1.13 -6.38
N VAL A 981 16.12 -2.17 -6.39
CA VAL A 981 14.87 -2.27 -7.15
C VAL A 981 13.72 -2.67 -6.22
N GLU A 982 12.58 -1.97 -6.31
CA GLU A 982 11.33 -2.35 -5.66
C GLU A 982 10.92 -3.78 -6.07
N MET A 983 10.78 -4.71 -5.12
CA MET A 983 10.43 -6.13 -5.35
C MET A 983 8.99 -6.45 -4.92
N GLU A 984 8.32 -7.38 -5.60
CA GLU A 984 6.91 -7.70 -5.34
C GLU A 984 6.65 -9.01 -4.55
N TYR A 985 7.68 -9.56 -3.89
CA TYR A 985 7.57 -10.82 -3.15
C TYR A 985 8.01 -10.70 -1.68
N GLY A 986 7.54 -11.62 -0.84
CA GLY A 986 7.72 -11.57 0.60
C GLY A 986 9.13 -11.95 1.05
N CYS A 987 9.85 -11.04 1.69
CA CYS A 987 11.14 -11.27 2.35
C CYS A 987 11.28 -10.45 3.66
N TRP A 988 10.15 -10.29 4.36
CA TRP A 988 9.94 -9.23 5.37
C TRP A 988 9.61 -9.75 6.78
N SER A 989 9.52 -11.06 6.92
CA SER A 989 9.45 -11.78 8.19
C SER A 989 10.09 -13.16 7.97
N ILE A 990 10.38 -13.87 9.05
CA ILE A 990 11.15 -15.11 9.07
C ILE A 990 10.19 -16.32 9.03
N CYS A 991 10.12 -17.11 7.96
CA CYS A 991 10.45 -16.80 6.56
C CYS A 991 9.45 -17.53 5.64
N TYR A 992 9.50 -18.86 5.64
CA TYR A 992 8.58 -19.71 4.91
C TYR A 992 7.24 -19.89 5.63
N THR A 993 7.20 -19.87 6.96
CA THR A 993 5.91 -19.89 7.71
C THR A 993 5.06 -18.67 7.37
N TYR A 994 5.62 -17.46 7.52
CA TYR A 994 5.01 -16.20 7.12
C TYR A 994 4.65 -16.15 5.62
N GLY A 995 5.61 -16.47 4.74
CA GLY A 995 5.37 -16.43 3.29
C GLY A 995 4.30 -17.43 2.81
N THR A 996 4.19 -18.59 3.47
CA THR A 996 3.15 -19.57 3.18
C THR A 996 1.78 -19.06 3.62
N TRP A 997 1.67 -18.41 4.79
CA TRP A 997 0.40 -17.87 5.28
C TRP A 997 -0.23 -16.86 4.31
N PHE A 998 0.52 -15.86 3.84
CA PHE A 998 0.03 -14.91 2.83
C PHE A 998 -0.32 -15.58 1.49
N ALA A 999 0.48 -16.55 1.05
CA ALA A 999 0.19 -17.30 -0.19
C ALA A 999 -1.09 -18.15 -0.06
N VAL A 1000 -1.36 -18.73 1.12
CA VAL A 1000 -2.59 -19.46 1.41
C VAL A 1000 -3.79 -18.52 1.40
N GLU A 1001 -3.74 -17.38 2.11
CA GLU A 1001 -4.86 -16.45 2.20
C GLU A 1001 -5.20 -15.81 0.84
N GLY A 1002 -4.19 -15.47 0.01
CA GLY A 1002 -4.42 -14.98 -1.36
C GLY A 1002 -5.09 -16.02 -2.27
N LEU A 1003 -4.65 -17.29 -2.20
CA LEU A 1003 -5.29 -18.39 -2.95
C LEU A 1003 -6.71 -18.67 -2.45
N LYS A 1004 -6.93 -18.67 -1.14
CA LYS A 1004 -8.22 -18.82 -0.45
C LYS A 1004 -9.21 -17.72 -0.86
N ALA A 1005 -8.77 -16.47 -0.93
CA ALA A 1005 -9.56 -15.35 -1.46
C ALA A 1005 -9.98 -15.56 -2.93
N CYS A 1006 -9.14 -16.24 -3.72
CA CYS A 1006 -9.44 -16.65 -5.09
C CYS A 1006 -10.27 -17.97 -5.19
N GLY A 1007 -10.92 -18.39 -4.09
CA GLY A 1007 -11.79 -19.57 -4.04
C GLY A 1007 -11.05 -20.91 -4.03
N ARG A 1008 -9.76 -20.92 -3.66
CA ARG A 1008 -8.96 -22.15 -3.58
C ARG A 1008 -8.95 -22.78 -2.18
N ASN A 1009 -8.97 -24.10 -2.14
CA ASN A 1009 -8.87 -24.90 -0.91
C ASN A 1009 -8.06 -26.19 -1.15
N TYR A 1010 -7.83 -26.96 -0.09
CA TYR A 1010 -7.08 -28.22 -0.12
C TYR A 1010 -7.55 -29.17 -1.23
N HIS A 1011 -8.87 -29.34 -1.39
CA HIS A 1011 -9.45 -30.21 -2.41
C HIS A 1011 -9.14 -29.74 -3.84
N ASN A 1012 -9.32 -28.44 -4.11
CA ASN A 1012 -9.30 -27.89 -5.47
C ASN A 1012 -7.94 -27.29 -5.92
N SER A 1013 -6.92 -27.29 -5.05
CA SER A 1013 -5.63 -26.64 -5.31
C SER A 1013 -4.41 -27.50 -4.93
N PRO A 1014 -3.64 -28.02 -5.90
CA PRO A 1014 -2.38 -28.70 -5.63
C PRO A 1014 -1.34 -27.84 -4.90
N SER A 1015 -1.39 -26.51 -5.08
CA SER A 1015 -0.48 -25.58 -4.37
C SER A 1015 -0.80 -25.50 -2.88
N LEU A 1016 -2.08 -25.54 -2.49
CA LEU A 1016 -2.47 -25.54 -1.08
C LEU A 1016 -2.16 -26.87 -0.41
N ARG A 1017 -2.33 -28.01 -1.11
CA ARG A 1017 -1.87 -29.30 -0.59
C ARG A 1017 -0.36 -29.31 -0.32
N LYS A 1018 0.44 -28.80 -1.26
CA LYS A 1018 1.90 -28.65 -1.05
C LYS A 1018 2.27 -27.69 0.08
N ALA A 1019 1.49 -26.63 0.30
CA ALA A 1019 1.66 -25.74 1.45
C ALA A 1019 1.40 -26.47 2.78
N CYS A 1020 0.32 -27.27 2.85
CA CYS A 1020 0.03 -28.12 4.00
C CYS A 1020 1.11 -29.20 4.20
N GLU A 1021 1.47 -29.96 3.16
CA GLU A 1021 2.55 -30.97 3.16
C GLU A 1021 3.87 -30.37 3.68
N PHE A 1022 4.24 -29.18 3.19
CA PHE A 1022 5.43 -28.45 3.66
C PHE A 1022 5.34 -28.11 5.15
N LEU A 1023 4.28 -27.44 5.60
CA LEU A 1023 4.14 -27.05 7.01
C LEU A 1023 4.09 -28.27 7.93
N LEU A 1024 3.33 -29.30 7.58
CA LEU A 1024 3.25 -30.55 8.35
C LEU A 1024 4.63 -31.24 8.44
N SER A 1025 5.46 -31.19 7.39
CA SER A 1025 6.84 -31.70 7.43
C SER A 1025 7.78 -30.93 8.37
N LYS A 1026 7.34 -29.78 8.90
CA LYS A 1026 8.08 -28.91 9.83
C LYS A 1026 7.44 -28.80 11.22
N GLN A 1027 6.35 -29.52 11.49
CA GLN A 1027 5.75 -29.50 12.82
C GLN A 1027 6.68 -30.19 13.84
N LEU A 1028 6.91 -29.51 14.95
CA LEU A 1028 7.74 -29.98 16.05
C LEU A 1028 6.96 -30.99 16.93
N PRO A 1029 7.62 -31.86 17.71
CA PRO A 1029 6.95 -32.86 18.55
C PRO A 1029 5.91 -32.29 19.52
N ASN A 1030 6.13 -31.07 20.03
CA ASN A 1030 5.21 -30.33 20.90
C ASN A 1030 4.02 -29.68 20.16
N GLY A 1031 3.86 -29.91 18.85
CA GLY A 1031 2.81 -29.34 18.02
C GLY A 1031 3.10 -27.95 17.44
N GLY A 1032 4.23 -27.33 17.79
CA GLY A 1032 4.59 -25.99 17.33
C GLY A 1032 5.40 -25.95 16.03
N TRP A 1033 5.77 -24.74 15.64
CA TRP A 1033 6.74 -24.42 14.60
C TRP A 1033 7.71 -23.36 15.12
N GLY A 1034 8.97 -23.40 14.70
CA GLY A 1034 9.98 -22.41 15.08
C GLY A 1034 11.08 -22.33 14.05
N GLU A 1035 11.24 -21.15 13.45
CA GLU A 1035 12.04 -20.90 12.26
C GLU A 1035 13.06 -19.79 12.54
N SER A 1036 14.35 -20.11 12.39
CA SER A 1036 15.48 -19.21 12.66
C SER A 1036 15.65 -18.15 11.56
N TYR A 1037 16.15 -16.97 11.91
CA TYR A 1037 16.48 -15.89 10.96
C TYR A 1037 17.45 -16.32 9.85
N LEU A 1038 18.29 -17.32 10.14
CA LEU A 1038 19.17 -17.98 9.17
C LEU A 1038 18.41 -18.50 7.95
N SER A 1039 17.11 -18.78 8.07
CA SER A 1039 16.25 -19.20 6.94
C SER A 1039 16.16 -18.15 5.84
N SER A 1040 16.16 -16.87 6.22
CA SER A 1040 16.09 -15.72 5.32
C SER A 1040 17.42 -15.49 4.59
N GLN A 1041 18.54 -15.65 5.31
CA GLN A 1041 19.90 -15.54 4.80
C GLN A 1041 20.24 -16.70 3.84
N ASN A 1042 20.07 -17.94 4.31
CA ASN A 1042 20.46 -19.17 3.63
C ASN A 1042 19.43 -19.65 2.59
N LYS A 1043 18.21 -19.08 2.60
CA LYS A 1043 17.11 -19.40 1.65
C LYS A 1043 16.72 -20.88 1.72
N VAL A 1044 16.65 -21.40 2.94
CA VAL A 1044 16.20 -22.76 3.29
C VAL A 1044 15.61 -22.75 4.70
N TYR A 1045 14.48 -23.44 4.92
CA TYR A 1045 13.84 -23.53 6.24
C TYR A 1045 14.80 -24.12 7.28
N THR A 1046 15.17 -23.32 8.27
CA THR A 1046 16.11 -23.65 9.33
C THR A 1046 15.37 -23.55 10.66
N ASN A 1047 15.34 -24.63 11.45
CA ASN A 1047 14.67 -24.62 12.76
C ASN A 1047 15.35 -23.61 13.71
N LEU A 1048 14.61 -23.12 14.71
CA LEU A 1048 15.24 -22.48 15.88
C LEU A 1048 16.13 -23.47 16.64
N GLU A 1049 17.19 -22.96 17.26
CA GLU A 1049 18.14 -23.77 18.01
C GLU A 1049 17.45 -24.57 19.13
N GLY A 1050 17.87 -25.82 19.32
CA GLY A 1050 17.21 -26.78 20.22
C GLY A 1050 15.90 -27.34 19.67
N ASN A 1051 15.51 -27.03 18.42
CA ASN A 1051 14.19 -27.33 17.85
C ASN A 1051 13.03 -26.71 18.68
N ARG A 1052 13.25 -25.50 19.20
CA ARG A 1052 12.24 -24.74 19.95
C ARG A 1052 11.09 -24.28 19.05
N ALA A 1053 9.89 -24.21 19.60
CA ALA A 1053 8.73 -23.60 18.95
C ALA A 1053 8.67 -22.09 19.28
N ASN A 1054 8.17 -21.31 18.32
CA ASN A 1054 7.88 -19.89 18.45
C ASN A 1054 6.37 -19.69 18.27
N LEU A 1055 5.69 -19.04 19.22
CA LEU A 1055 4.22 -18.93 19.22
C LEU A 1055 3.67 -18.13 18.04
N ILE A 1056 4.42 -17.16 17.53
CA ILE A 1056 4.03 -16.33 16.39
C ILE A 1056 4.08 -17.18 15.10
N GLN A 1057 5.20 -17.87 14.86
CA GLN A 1057 5.37 -18.74 13.69
C GLN A 1057 4.46 -19.98 13.74
N THR A 1058 4.21 -20.51 14.94
CA THR A 1058 3.17 -21.53 15.20
C THR A 1058 1.80 -21.03 14.79
N SER A 1059 1.45 -19.79 15.15
CA SER A 1059 0.18 -19.17 14.77
C SER A 1059 0.05 -18.95 13.26
N TRP A 1060 1.11 -18.52 12.56
CA TRP A 1060 1.10 -18.43 11.09
C TRP A 1060 0.94 -19.80 10.41
N ALA A 1061 1.60 -20.84 10.91
CA ALA A 1061 1.42 -22.19 10.41
C ALA A 1061 -0.02 -22.70 10.65
N LEU A 1062 -0.60 -22.44 11.83
CA LEU A 1062 -1.99 -22.79 12.13
C LEU A 1062 -2.99 -22.03 11.25
N LEU A 1063 -2.84 -20.71 11.11
CA LEU A 1063 -3.66 -19.89 10.21
C LEU A 1063 -3.55 -20.38 8.75
N SER A 1064 -2.37 -20.81 8.31
CA SER A 1064 -2.17 -21.44 7.00
C SER A 1064 -2.91 -22.76 6.85
N LEU A 1065 -2.78 -23.68 7.82
CA LEU A 1065 -3.43 -25.00 7.75
C LEU A 1065 -4.96 -24.87 7.82
N ILE A 1066 -5.47 -24.01 8.72
CA ILE A 1066 -6.89 -23.68 8.85
C ILE A 1066 -7.40 -23.01 7.57
N GLY A 1067 -6.69 -22.00 7.05
CA GLY A 1067 -7.06 -21.23 5.86
C GLY A 1067 -7.06 -22.05 4.57
N ALA A 1068 -6.16 -23.03 4.45
CA ALA A 1068 -6.11 -23.96 3.33
C ALA A 1068 -7.21 -25.04 3.38
N GLY A 1069 -7.79 -25.33 4.55
CA GLY A 1069 -8.77 -26.39 4.75
C GLY A 1069 -8.19 -27.73 5.20
N GLN A 1070 -6.98 -27.76 5.80
CA GLN A 1070 -6.37 -28.99 6.33
C GLN A 1070 -7.24 -29.68 7.40
N GLY A 1071 -8.00 -28.90 8.19
CA GLY A 1071 -8.87 -29.45 9.24
C GLY A 1071 -9.97 -30.38 8.72
N GLU A 1072 -10.38 -30.24 7.46
CA GLU A 1072 -11.34 -31.15 6.79
C GLU A 1072 -10.71 -32.51 6.40
N ILE A 1073 -9.39 -32.65 6.51
CA ILE A 1073 -8.60 -33.81 6.10
C ILE A 1073 -8.01 -34.53 7.32
N ASP A 1074 -7.31 -33.76 8.17
CA ASP A 1074 -6.82 -34.18 9.48
C ASP A 1074 -6.60 -32.92 10.33
N ALA A 1075 -7.42 -32.77 11.38
CA ALA A 1075 -7.32 -31.68 12.35
C ALA A 1075 -6.29 -31.94 13.46
N THR A 1076 -5.74 -33.17 13.60
CA THR A 1076 -4.80 -33.54 14.66
C THR A 1076 -3.56 -32.63 14.75
N PRO A 1077 -2.91 -32.24 13.64
CA PRO A 1077 -1.81 -31.27 13.66
C PRO A 1077 -2.24 -29.90 14.19
N ILE A 1078 -3.45 -29.46 13.86
CA ILE A 1078 -4.02 -28.17 14.26
C ILE A 1078 -4.35 -28.20 15.76
N HIS A 1079 -4.98 -29.28 16.25
CA HIS A 1079 -5.24 -29.47 17.68
C HIS A 1079 -3.96 -29.40 18.51
N LYS A 1080 -2.86 -30.05 18.07
CA LYS A 1080 -1.58 -30.01 18.78
C LYS A 1080 -1.02 -28.59 18.90
N GLY A 1081 -0.97 -27.83 17.81
CA GLY A 1081 -0.48 -26.44 17.85
C GLY A 1081 -1.37 -25.51 18.68
N ILE A 1082 -2.69 -25.71 18.67
CA ILE A 1082 -3.62 -24.92 19.49
C ILE A 1082 -3.49 -25.25 20.99
N LYS A 1083 -3.27 -26.53 21.36
CA LYS A 1083 -2.92 -26.90 22.74
C LYS A 1083 -1.65 -26.19 23.21
N LEU A 1084 -0.63 -26.11 22.35
CA LEU A 1084 0.61 -25.39 22.66
C LEU A 1084 0.31 -23.93 23.00
N ILE A 1085 -0.46 -23.24 22.15
CA ILE A 1085 -0.86 -21.84 22.39
C ILE A 1085 -1.63 -21.67 23.71
N ILE A 1086 -2.66 -22.50 23.96
CA ILE A 1086 -3.44 -22.44 25.22
C ILE A 1086 -2.52 -22.66 26.43
N ASN A 1087 -1.66 -23.68 26.38
CA ASN A 1087 -0.78 -24.03 27.48
C ASN A 1087 0.35 -23.01 27.69
N SER A 1088 0.74 -22.25 26.68
CA SER A 1088 1.74 -21.18 26.77
C SER A 1088 1.20 -19.81 27.20
N GLN A 1089 -0.12 -19.63 27.40
CA GLN A 1089 -0.64 -18.38 27.96
C GLN A 1089 -0.14 -18.17 29.41
N MET A 1090 0.37 -16.97 29.71
CA MET A 1090 0.85 -16.54 31.03
C MET A 1090 -0.33 -16.14 31.93
N GLU A 1091 -0.13 -16.02 33.24
CA GLU A 1091 -1.21 -15.84 34.24
C GLU A 1091 -2.04 -14.56 34.02
N ASP A 1092 -1.39 -13.48 33.59
CA ASP A 1092 -1.99 -12.19 33.21
C ASP A 1092 -2.76 -12.21 31.87
N GLY A 1093 -2.72 -13.31 31.11
CA GLY A 1093 -3.36 -13.43 29.81
C GLY A 1093 -2.48 -13.08 28.61
N ASP A 1094 -1.29 -12.52 28.84
CA ASP A 1094 -0.27 -12.29 27.81
C ASP A 1094 0.36 -13.64 27.36
N PHE A 1095 1.19 -13.58 26.32
CA PHE A 1095 2.02 -14.68 25.86
C PHE A 1095 3.50 -14.32 26.04
N PRO A 1096 4.39 -15.29 26.31
CA PRO A 1096 5.81 -15.03 26.49
C PRO A 1096 6.42 -14.47 25.20
N GLN A 1097 7.33 -13.50 25.34
CA GLN A 1097 8.10 -12.95 24.23
C GLN A 1097 9.02 -14.02 23.62
N PRO A 1098 8.88 -14.34 22.32
CA PRO A 1098 9.78 -15.26 21.65
C PRO A 1098 10.96 -14.50 20.99
N ASP A 1099 11.86 -15.27 20.38
CA ASP A 1099 12.87 -14.81 19.42
C ASP A 1099 12.23 -13.92 18.34
N ALA A 1100 12.95 -12.90 17.85
CA ALA A 1100 12.41 -11.97 16.86
C ALA A 1100 11.99 -12.66 15.55
N THR A 1101 10.90 -12.19 14.96
CA THR A 1101 10.25 -12.82 13.79
C THR A 1101 10.20 -11.93 12.54
N GLY A 1102 10.57 -10.66 12.63
CA GLY A 1102 10.71 -9.78 11.47
C GLY A 1102 12.09 -9.90 10.82
N VAL A 1103 12.19 -9.64 9.52
CA VAL A 1103 13.47 -9.51 8.82
C VAL A 1103 13.33 -8.48 7.70
N PHE A 1104 14.42 -7.86 7.26
CA PHE A 1104 14.41 -7.03 6.06
C PHE A 1104 15.71 -7.16 5.26
N PHE A 1105 15.59 -7.02 3.94
CA PHE A 1105 16.67 -7.23 2.96
C PHE A 1105 17.47 -8.54 3.20
N ARG A 1106 16.74 -9.59 3.64
CA ARG A 1106 17.17 -10.93 4.05
C ARG A 1106 18.08 -11.05 5.26
N ASN A 1107 18.89 -10.04 5.57
CA ASN A 1107 20.03 -10.17 6.49
C ASN A 1107 19.89 -9.45 7.84
N CYS A 1108 18.88 -8.58 8.03
CA CYS A 1108 18.71 -7.87 9.30
C CYS A 1108 17.38 -8.21 9.97
N VAL A 1109 17.45 -8.57 11.26
CA VAL A 1109 16.30 -8.99 12.07
C VAL A 1109 15.67 -7.79 12.79
N ILE A 1110 14.35 -7.86 13.00
CA ILE A 1110 13.54 -6.83 13.68
C ILE A 1110 12.45 -7.47 14.56
N ASN A 1111 12.23 -6.91 15.74
CA ASN A 1111 11.17 -7.31 16.67
C ASN A 1111 9.81 -6.77 16.21
N TYR A 1112 8.74 -7.47 16.60
CA TYR A 1112 7.36 -7.03 16.47
C TYR A 1112 6.64 -7.41 17.76
N ALA A 1113 6.79 -6.63 18.84
CA ALA A 1113 6.38 -7.12 20.16
C ALA A 1113 4.88 -7.44 20.27
N SER A 1114 3.99 -6.74 19.56
CA SER A 1114 2.55 -7.05 19.52
C SER A 1114 2.20 -8.36 18.83
N HIS A 1115 3.05 -8.90 17.95
CA HIS A 1115 2.75 -10.14 17.22
C HIS A 1115 2.51 -11.33 18.17
N ARG A 1116 3.13 -11.33 19.37
CA ARG A 1116 2.91 -12.37 20.39
C ARG A 1116 1.51 -12.35 20.99
N ASN A 1117 0.81 -11.22 20.96
CA ASN A 1117 -0.59 -11.12 21.33
C ASN A 1117 -1.49 -11.40 20.12
N ILE A 1118 -1.27 -10.64 19.05
CA ILE A 1118 -2.11 -10.60 17.85
C ILE A 1118 -2.29 -11.99 17.23
N PHE A 1119 -1.21 -12.71 16.92
CA PHE A 1119 -1.31 -13.94 16.15
C PHE A 1119 -1.85 -15.14 16.93
N PRO A 1120 -1.48 -15.37 18.20
CA PRO A 1120 -2.15 -16.36 19.04
C PRO A 1120 -3.65 -16.11 19.21
N ILE A 1121 -4.08 -14.86 19.45
CA ILE A 1121 -5.51 -14.49 19.52
C ILE A 1121 -6.23 -14.85 18.21
N TRP A 1122 -5.65 -14.47 17.07
CA TRP A 1122 -6.22 -14.73 15.74
C TRP A 1122 -6.31 -16.23 15.43
N ALA A 1123 -5.26 -17.02 15.74
CA ALA A 1123 -5.24 -18.46 15.53
C ALA A 1123 -6.28 -19.19 16.39
N LEU A 1124 -6.47 -18.78 17.65
CA LEU A 1124 -7.51 -19.32 18.53
C LEU A 1124 -8.92 -19.01 17.99
N GLY A 1125 -9.14 -17.79 17.50
CA GLY A 1125 -10.41 -17.37 16.91
C GLY A 1125 -10.78 -18.12 15.63
N GLU A 1126 -9.88 -18.21 14.66
CA GLU A 1126 -10.12 -18.96 13.42
C GLU A 1126 -10.22 -20.48 13.66
N TYR A 1127 -9.52 -21.03 14.67
CA TYR A 1127 -9.70 -22.42 15.11
C TYR A 1127 -11.11 -22.65 15.70
N ARG A 1128 -11.60 -21.77 16.58
CA ARG A 1128 -12.99 -21.81 17.09
C ARG A 1128 -13.98 -21.85 15.94
N ARG A 1129 -13.80 -20.95 14.96
CA ARG A 1129 -14.73 -20.72 13.85
C ARG A 1129 -14.76 -21.83 12.80
N ARG A 1130 -13.65 -22.55 12.58
CA ARG A 1130 -13.51 -23.47 11.43
C ARG A 1130 -13.16 -24.92 11.76
N VAL A 1131 -12.68 -25.22 12.97
CA VAL A 1131 -12.14 -26.57 13.29
C VAL A 1131 -12.76 -27.17 14.55
N LEU A 1132 -13.08 -26.37 15.57
CA LEU A 1132 -13.70 -26.90 16.80
C LEU A 1132 -15.15 -27.38 16.59
N HIS A 1133 -15.81 -26.95 15.51
CA HIS A 1133 -17.22 -27.21 15.19
C HIS A 1133 -17.41 -27.89 13.82
N ALA A 1134 -16.35 -28.49 13.27
CA ALA A 1134 -16.34 -29.24 12.01
C ALA A 1134 -16.24 -30.75 12.26
#